data_AF-A0A2E0F136-F1
#
_entry.id   AF-A0A2E0F136-F1
#
_cell.length_a   1.000
_cell.length_b   1.000
_cell.length_c   1.000
_cell.angle_alpha   90.00
_cell.angle_beta   90.00
_cell.angle_gamma   90.00
#
_symmetry.space_group_name_H-M   'P 1'
#
loop_
_entity.id
_entity.type
_entity.pdbx_description
1 polymer ?
#
loop_
_entity_poly.entity_id
_entity_poly.type
_entity_poly.pdbx_seq_one_letter_code
_entity_poly.pdbx_strand_id
1 'polypeptide(L)'
;MSTMRKAVLLVVLLIASTIPAFVSADDEPVRQRSSMTEFTWTGNATSVQVSGEWDDWEQISDLTESEGVWSISLDLEPGMYCYKLIVDSAWIFDPAEPYRGYCDDFENSIVRVPDTSQPMFTHTIVDDLLTVLWHAGSGGGAPDSTPLALATGLWDESNWSWSLDLSTLPDGKNTLHITGEDVDGNVAEDLLLPFWNGEMSDFVWEDALIYMIMTDRFVNGDSSNDGESTNAAQGADWLGGDFAGVTQMIQSGYFTDLGVNALWLTPFNAAANGTGLASDGQHAVSAYHGYWPTAAREVDARLGTADELHTLIDAAHDAGIRVMGDFVINHVHEDHPYFSEHPDWFNEGCLCGEANCDWTEHRLDCLFRPYMPDVNWKVRNASEQFIEDVMWWMETFDLDGGRLDAVKHVDDLAITNLAVRINERFETAGTDYYLKGETAMGWAGHSVENNANEYGTINRYIGPNGLDGQADFVLYHAVVDNVFTTGNMDYQHLDYWTARSQDQYVADATMVPFVGSHDVPRFTSRADPGTADEWNQWVEDGLPGQPGTDDPYIAALHAYTWLLSTPGAAAIYQGDEYGEYGGADPDNRHMFRNDSQLTANEISLRENISAIGLLRQQSEALRQGTYASLFNATDTIAWSMTTETNQAVIAMNRGTTPATFDLDLEWFANDSLSEIYMDQQNQFTLPANGVAIFLQPEPVIIVPDNDPDGHCLILDNLTVNQTMFVTLDLVNICEKEIHYPGVNATADHPLVSGFSGFNEWYYMIFPDTSYNHSWQLYLNESIPNGTNVTLTFEATILNCGMDGSWHDCPNSTLQHTFTVIWPENGTNDTVPEPEPEPEPEPEPEPEPEPEPEPEPSTMDYWAHAELGRPGYLNVTLEAQFMDPDVTVTVEYRVRHDLVIDDEPHMTDLGGDDIPMISGAITFNQTFEVEIDNGAGSYCVRIYLRLPDGDWIRPSQNYPGALSCVGVTESHWDNVPDVSEPEPEPEPEPEPQCIEGETRPADDGCNDCVCGSGEWACTEMACPSIDDDDSSTTSAGGMTTSQMVRIVLGVLTLIGSIFLLTLLIRGRSQDDEEKFA
;
A
#
# COMPACT_ATOMS: atom_id res chain seq x y z
N MET A 1 1.35 -10.15 -31.27
CA MET A 1 1.13 -8.70 -31.50
C MET A 1 0.85 -8.07 -30.14
N SER A 2 1.90 -7.86 -29.35
CA SER A 2 1.91 -7.01 -28.16
C SER A 2 3.25 -6.26 -28.15
N THR A 3 3.47 -5.57 -29.27
CA THR A 3 4.53 -4.59 -29.50
C THR A 3 3.89 -3.48 -30.31
N MET A 4 2.81 -2.90 -29.79
CA MET A 4 2.18 -1.68 -30.31
C MET A 4 1.03 -1.28 -29.38
N ARG A 5 1.38 -0.70 -28.21
CA ARG A 5 0.55 0.27 -27.47
C ARG A 5 1.23 0.91 -26.24
N LYS A 6 2.53 0.66 -26.00
CA LYS A 6 3.37 1.50 -25.12
C LYS A 6 4.18 2.57 -25.87
N ALA A 7 3.70 3.01 -27.04
CA ALA A 7 4.32 4.07 -27.82
C ALA A 7 3.23 4.96 -28.42
N VAL A 8 2.89 6.04 -27.70
CA VAL A 8 2.48 7.39 -28.15
C VAL A 8 1.72 8.01 -26.97
N LEU A 9 2.47 8.59 -26.04
CA LEU A 9 2.16 9.89 -25.43
C LEU A 9 3.47 10.42 -24.82
N LEU A 10 4.33 10.92 -25.69
CA LEU A 10 5.46 11.75 -25.31
C LEU A 10 5.25 13.10 -25.98
N VAL A 11 5.50 14.16 -25.20
CA VAL A 11 5.54 15.60 -25.52
C VAL A 11 4.35 16.41 -24.97
N VAL A 12 4.69 17.17 -23.91
CA VAL A 12 4.01 18.26 -23.19
C VAL A 12 3.13 17.89 -21.99
N LEU A 13 3.77 17.63 -20.83
CA LEU A 13 3.48 18.23 -19.50
C LEU A 13 4.22 17.42 -18.42
N LEU A 14 5.47 17.80 -18.16
CA LEU A 14 6.27 17.35 -17.02
C LEU A 14 7.22 18.52 -16.72
N ILE A 15 7.09 19.09 -15.53
CA ILE A 15 8.11 19.74 -14.66
C ILE A 15 7.30 20.50 -13.59
N ALA A 16 7.17 19.93 -12.38
CA ALA A 16 7.14 20.64 -11.10
C ALA A 16 6.77 19.67 -9.95
N SER A 17 7.76 18.92 -9.47
CA SER A 17 7.88 18.52 -8.05
C SER A 17 9.22 17.82 -7.86
N THR A 18 10.14 18.52 -7.18
CA THR A 18 11.37 18.03 -6.54
C THR A 18 12.24 17.02 -7.32
N ILE A 19 12.77 17.48 -8.44
CA ILE A 19 14.09 17.07 -8.96
C ILE A 19 14.96 18.33 -8.82
N PRO A 20 16.26 18.28 -8.45
CA PRO A 20 17.13 19.43 -8.66
C PRO A 20 16.96 19.90 -10.11
N ALA A 21 16.65 21.18 -10.29
CA ALA A 21 16.28 21.83 -11.54
C ALA A 21 16.67 21.03 -12.80
N PHE A 22 15.68 20.70 -13.64
CA PHE A 22 15.88 20.04 -14.93
C PHE A 22 17.07 20.66 -15.68
N VAL A 23 18.20 19.96 -15.61
CA VAL A 23 19.36 20.21 -16.45
C VAL A 23 18.90 19.77 -17.82
N SER A 24 18.60 20.73 -18.69
CA SER A 24 18.46 20.44 -20.12
C SER A 24 19.73 19.70 -20.55
N ALA A 25 19.65 18.75 -21.47
CA ALA A 25 20.81 18.02 -22.00
C ALA A 25 21.89 18.92 -22.67
N ASP A 26 21.76 20.24 -22.57
CA ASP A 26 22.69 21.28 -23.02
C ASP A 26 23.33 22.10 -21.86
N ASP A 27 23.03 21.83 -20.59
CA ASP A 27 23.69 22.48 -19.45
C ASP A 27 24.92 21.68 -18.98
N GLU A 28 26.08 22.35 -18.93
CA GLU A 28 27.34 21.79 -18.43
C GLU A 28 27.14 21.20 -17.01
N PRO A 29 27.71 20.02 -16.69
CA PRO A 29 27.52 19.41 -15.37
C PRO A 29 27.93 20.40 -14.29
N VAL A 30 27.00 20.72 -13.38
CA VAL A 30 27.22 21.63 -12.25
C VAL A 30 28.33 21.04 -11.38
N ARG A 31 29.55 21.54 -11.56
CA ARG A 31 30.74 21.01 -10.86
C ARG A 31 30.84 21.42 -9.40
N GLN A 32 30.05 22.40 -8.96
CA GLN A 32 30.15 23.00 -7.64
C GLN A 32 28.75 23.27 -7.10
N ARG A 33 28.48 22.79 -5.88
CA ARG A 33 27.20 23.02 -5.19
C ARG A 33 26.95 24.53 -5.03
N SER A 34 25.72 24.95 -5.31
CA SER A 34 25.25 26.30 -4.96
C SER A 34 25.22 26.43 -3.44
N SER A 35 25.64 27.58 -2.91
CA SER A 35 25.46 27.92 -1.49
C SER A 35 24.07 28.51 -1.19
N MET A 36 23.24 28.70 -2.22
CA MET A 36 21.94 29.34 -2.09
C MET A 36 20.83 28.27 -2.01
N THR A 37 19.92 28.43 -1.05
CA THR A 37 18.68 27.66 -0.93
C THR A 37 17.60 28.31 -1.78
N GLU A 38 17.03 27.56 -2.71
CA GLU A 38 15.96 28.04 -3.59
C GLU A 38 14.58 27.71 -3.01
N PHE A 39 13.70 28.70 -3.00
CA PHE A 39 12.28 28.53 -2.68
C PHE A 39 11.48 28.82 -3.95
N THR A 40 10.50 27.97 -4.25
CA THR A 40 9.70 28.10 -5.46
C THR A 40 8.21 27.94 -5.18
N TRP A 41 7.38 28.50 -6.05
CA TRP A 41 5.94 28.25 -6.07
C TRP A 41 5.42 28.35 -7.49
N THR A 42 4.59 27.40 -7.91
CA THR A 42 4.02 27.38 -9.26
C THR A 42 2.54 27.68 -9.19
N GLY A 43 2.09 28.66 -9.99
CA GLY A 43 0.68 29.02 -10.05
C GLY A 43 0.44 30.46 -10.48
N ASN A 44 -0.83 30.83 -10.53
CA ASN A 44 -1.24 32.20 -10.84
C ASN A 44 -1.51 32.96 -9.55
N ALA A 45 -0.70 33.98 -9.27
CA ALA A 45 -0.82 34.86 -8.11
C ALA A 45 -0.43 36.29 -8.51
N THR A 46 -0.81 37.27 -7.68
CA THR A 46 -0.35 38.66 -7.83
C THR A 46 0.93 38.96 -7.06
N SER A 47 1.16 38.22 -5.96
CA SER A 47 2.39 38.28 -5.17
C SER A 47 2.65 36.94 -4.49
N VAL A 48 3.91 36.51 -4.51
CA VAL A 48 4.39 35.37 -3.72
C VAL A 48 5.60 35.82 -2.92
N GLN A 49 5.62 35.45 -1.64
CA GLN A 49 6.70 35.79 -0.71
C GLN A 49 7.05 34.60 0.17
N VAL A 50 8.22 34.61 0.81
CA VAL A 50 8.66 33.60 1.78
C VAL A 50 9.12 34.26 3.07
N SER A 51 8.85 33.60 4.20
CA SER A 51 9.29 33.99 5.54
C SER A 51 9.55 32.72 6.35
N GLY A 52 10.57 32.74 7.22
CA GLY A 52 10.92 31.57 8.02
C GLY A 52 11.74 31.87 9.28
N GLU A 53 12.10 30.81 9.99
CA GLU A 53 12.75 30.81 11.31
C GLU A 53 14.19 31.38 11.29
N TRP A 54 14.86 31.36 10.13
CA TRP A 54 16.27 31.76 9.98
C TRP A 54 16.58 33.20 10.42
N ASP A 55 15.59 34.08 10.47
CA ASP A 55 15.71 35.44 10.99
C ASP A 55 14.60 35.80 11.99
N ASP A 56 14.06 34.80 12.70
CA ASP A 56 12.96 34.97 13.67
C ASP A 56 11.71 35.58 13.03
N TRP A 57 11.44 35.23 11.75
CA TRP A 57 10.31 35.71 10.96
C TRP A 57 10.28 37.25 10.79
N GLU A 58 11.43 37.93 10.93
CA GLU A 58 11.51 39.39 10.87
C GLU A 58 11.39 39.94 9.43
N GLN A 59 11.87 39.19 8.42
CA GLN A 59 11.85 39.62 7.02
C GLN A 59 10.98 38.73 6.15
N ILE A 60 10.17 39.39 5.32
CA ILE A 60 9.41 38.75 4.25
C ILE A 60 10.13 39.06 2.94
N SER A 61 10.49 38.02 2.20
CA SER A 61 11.23 38.13 0.94
C SER A 61 10.33 37.86 -0.25
N ASP A 62 10.27 38.80 -1.20
CA ASP A 62 9.44 38.68 -2.41
C ASP A 62 10.06 37.69 -3.40
N LEU A 63 9.27 36.72 -3.88
CA LEU A 63 9.66 35.86 -5.00
C LEU A 63 9.47 36.61 -6.33
N THR A 64 10.27 36.26 -7.32
CA THR A 64 10.17 36.80 -8.68
C THR A 64 9.50 35.80 -9.61
N GLU A 65 8.51 36.23 -10.37
CA GLU A 65 7.81 35.39 -11.35
C GLU A 65 8.56 35.31 -12.68
N SER A 66 8.64 34.09 -13.23
CA SER A 66 9.11 33.80 -14.58
C SER A 66 8.38 32.57 -15.11
N GLU A 67 7.64 32.73 -16.20
CA GLU A 67 6.95 31.63 -16.91
C GLU A 67 5.99 30.81 -16.04
N GLY A 68 5.31 31.46 -15.08
CA GLY A 68 4.36 30.82 -14.16
C GLY A 68 5.00 30.21 -12.91
N VAL A 69 6.33 30.32 -12.77
CA VAL A 69 7.08 29.88 -11.59
C VAL A 69 7.60 31.10 -10.85
N TRP A 70 7.30 31.17 -9.57
CA TRP A 70 7.83 32.16 -8.64
C TRP A 70 9.04 31.57 -7.95
N SER A 71 10.15 32.29 -7.88
CA SER A 71 11.33 31.82 -7.15
C SER A 71 12.14 32.92 -6.45
N ILE A 72 12.87 32.51 -5.43
CA ILE A 72 13.93 33.29 -4.78
C ILE A 72 15.02 32.35 -4.27
N SER A 73 16.27 32.80 -4.30
CA SER A 73 17.38 32.08 -3.69
C SER A 73 17.90 32.88 -2.48
N LEU A 74 17.95 32.23 -1.32
CA LEU A 74 18.43 32.80 -0.05
C LEU A 74 19.75 32.12 0.36
N ASP A 75 20.66 32.90 0.96
CA ASP A 75 21.91 32.40 1.53
C ASP A 75 21.63 32.01 2.99
N LEU A 76 21.42 30.72 3.24
CA LEU A 76 21.06 30.18 4.56
C LEU A 76 22.21 29.30 5.07
N GLU A 77 22.47 29.39 6.38
CA GLU A 77 23.42 28.47 7.02
C GLU A 77 22.84 27.03 7.03
N PRO A 78 23.70 25.99 7.07
CA PRO A 78 23.23 24.61 7.14
C PRO A 78 22.38 24.36 8.39
N GLY A 79 21.25 23.68 8.22
CA GLY A 79 20.31 23.44 9.30
C GLY A 79 18.89 23.17 8.81
N MET A 80 17.97 23.03 9.76
CA MET A 80 16.54 22.88 9.48
C MET A 80 15.78 24.10 9.95
N TYR A 81 14.92 24.65 9.11
CA TYR A 81 14.17 25.86 9.40
C TYR A 81 12.69 25.69 9.08
N CYS A 82 11.84 26.13 9.99
CA CYS A 82 10.43 26.32 9.66
C CYS A 82 10.24 27.51 8.73
N TYR A 83 9.32 27.41 7.78
CA TYR A 83 8.93 28.50 6.91
C TYR A 83 7.49 28.37 6.40
N LYS A 84 6.99 29.44 5.79
CA LYS A 84 5.74 29.46 5.02
C LYS A 84 5.89 30.34 3.78
N LEU A 85 5.06 30.04 2.79
CA LEU A 85 4.84 30.93 1.65
C LEU A 85 3.67 31.88 1.94
N ILE A 86 3.73 33.06 1.36
CA ILE A 86 2.67 34.06 1.42
C ILE A 86 2.21 34.33 -0.01
N VAL A 87 1.07 33.77 -0.39
CA VAL A 87 0.49 33.90 -1.74
C VAL A 87 -0.74 34.79 -1.65
N ASP A 88 -0.71 35.95 -2.32
CA ASP A 88 -1.79 36.94 -2.30
C ASP A 88 -2.27 37.29 -0.88
N SER A 89 -1.31 37.49 0.04
CA SER A 89 -1.50 37.74 1.49
C SER A 89 -2.00 36.55 2.33
N ALA A 90 -2.20 35.37 1.73
CA ALA A 90 -2.52 34.15 2.47
C ALA A 90 -1.23 33.40 2.84
N TRP A 91 -1.07 33.11 4.14
CA TRP A 91 -0.01 32.23 4.63
C TRP A 91 -0.39 30.79 4.33
N ILE A 92 0.41 30.13 3.50
CA ILE A 92 0.20 28.74 3.10
C ILE A 92 1.45 27.91 3.39
N PHE A 93 1.26 26.61 3.52
CA PHE A 93 2.37 25.68 3.42
C PHE A 93 2.94 25.70 2.00
N ASP A 94 4.23 25.41 1.88
CA ASP A 94 4.81 25.13 0.59
C ASP A 94 4.26 23.79 0.06
N PRO A 95 3.49 23.80 -1.05
CA PRO A 95 2.89 22.59 -1.60
C PRO A 95 3.91 21.64 -2.22
N ALA A 96 5.12 22.11 -2.54
CA ALA A 96 6.20 21.29 -3.10
C ALA A 96 7.11 20.69 -2.02
N GLU A 97 7.02 21.17 -0.78
CA GLU A 97 7.81 20.68 0.34
C GLU A 97 7.03 19.60 1.11
N PRO A 98 7.44 18.33 1.07
CA PRO A 98 6.76 17.26 1.82
C PRO A 98 6.98 17.38 3.34
N TYR A 99 8.08 17.97 3.80
CA TYR A 99 8.38 18.05 5.23
C TYR A 99 7.48 19.06 5.97
N ARG A 100 7.02 18.63 7.14
CA ARG A 100 6.19 19.42 8.04
C ARG A 100 6.70 19.32 9.47
N GLY A 101 6.48 20.35 10.26
CA GLY A 101 6.69 20.23 11.70
C GLY A 101 6.36 21.47 12.47
N TYR A 102 6.57 21.40 13.77
CA TYR A 102 6.17 22.43 14.72
C TYR A 102 7.32 23.38 15.02
N CYS A 103 7.04 24.67 14.89
CA CYS A 103 7.84 25.74 15.47
C CYS A 103 6.94 26.57 16.39
N ASP A 104 7.30 26.60 17.66
CA ASP A 104 6.39 26.95 18.76
C ASP A 104 5.11 26.11 18.69
N ASP A 105 3.93 26.74 18.74
CA ASP A 105 2.62 26.08 18.69
C ASP A 105 2.05 25.97 17.26
N PHE A 106 2.83 26.29 16.23
CA PHE A 106 2.37 26.37 14.84
C PHE A 106 3.03 25.33 13.95
N GLU A 107 2.20 24.67 13.13
CA GLU A 107 2.66 23.82 12.05
C GLU A 107 3.18 24.65 10.86
N ASN A 108 4.35 24.28 10.34
CA ASN A 108 5.05 24.95 9.25
C ASN A 108 5.65 23.94 8.26
N SER A 109 6.00 24.42 7.07
CA SER A 109 6.87 23.68 6.16
C SER A 109 8.29 23.69 6.73
N ILE A 110 9.06 22.62 6.54
CA ILE A 110 10.46 22.55 6.99
C ILE A 110 11.36 22.48 5.77
N VAL A 111 12.33 23.39 5.69
CA VAL A 111 13.43 23.30 4.72
C VAL A 111 14.66 22.72 5.40
N ARG A 112 15.28 21.70 4.78
CA ARG A 112 16.57 21.12 5.17
C ARG A 112 17.67 21.74 4.31
N VAL A 113 18.46 22.64 4.89
CA VAL A 113 19.58 23.31 4.22
C VAL A 113 20.84 22.45 4.41
N PRO A 114 21.40 21.87 3.33
CA PRO A 114 22.56 20.99 3.43
C PRO A 114 23.85 21.77 3.71
N ASP A 115 24.88 21.08 4.21
CA ASP A 115 26.22 21.65 4.33
C ASP A 115 26.91 21.67 2.96
N THR A 116 26.72 22.77 2.23
CA THR A 116 27.27 22.95 0.87
C THR A 116 28.79 22.99 0.82
N SER A 117 29.50 22.99 1.96
CA SER A 117 30.96 22.77 1.98
C SER A 117 31.34 21.32 1.68
N GLN A 118 30.44 20.38 1.91
CA GLN A 118 30.63 18.97 1.61
C GLN A 118 30.34 18.69 0.13
N PRO A 119 31.16 17.88 -0.55
CA PRO A 119 30.79 17.31 -1.83
C PRO A 119 29.55 16.41 -1.72
N MET A 120 28.95 16.05 -2.85
CA MET A 120 27.84 15.09 -2.89
C MET A 120 27.85 14.30 -4.20
N PHE A 121 27.07 13.22 -4.25
CA PHE A 121 26.81 12.46 -5.45
C PHE A 121 25.39 12.70 -5.97
N THR A 122 25.20 12.59 -7.28
CA THR A 122 23.88 12.32 -7.89
C THR A 122 24.01 11.17 -8.87
N HIS A 123 22.90 10.60 -9.31
CA HIS A 123 22.94 9.49 -10.24
C HIS A 123 21.75 9.45 -11.20
N THR A 124 21.92 8.66 -12.26
CA THR A 124 20.87 8.25 -13.18
C THR A 124 21.05 6.77 -13.51
N ILE A 125 19.95 6.03 -13.67
CA ILE A 125 19.97 4.64 -14.15
C ILE A 125 19.13 4.58 -15.43
N VAL A 126 19.73 4.12 -16.53
CA VAL A 126 19.06 3.93 -17.82
C VAL A 126 19.53 2.62 -18.42
N ASP A 127 18.61 1.70 -18.72
CA ASP A 127 18.90 0.38 -19.29
C ASP A 127 20.04 -0.35 -18.52
N ASP A 128 19.88 -0.46 -17.19
CA ASP A 128 20.85 -1.05 -16.24
C ASP A 128 22.21 -0.35 -16.15
N LEU A 129 22.40 0.77 -16.84
CA LEU A 129 23.62 1.57 -16.74
C LEU A 129 23.46 2.66 -15.67
N LEU A 130 24.07 2.44 -14.51
CA LEU A 130 24.23 3.44 -13.47
C LEU A 130 25.30 4.45 -13.88
N THR A 131 24.95 5.75 -13.89
CA THR A 131 25.91 6.85 -14.00
C THR A 131 25.86 7.68 -12.73
N VAL A 132 26.98 7.77 -12.02
CA VAL A 132 27.14 8.55 -10.77
C VAL A 132 27.98 9.78 -11.07
N LEU A 133 27.49 10.96 -10.72
CA LEU A 133 28.17 12.24 -10.89
C LEU A 133 28.67 12.77 -9.54
N TRP A 134 29.87 13.35 -9.56
CA TRP A 134 30.43 14.07 -8.42
C TRP A 134 30.13 15.56 -8.50
N HIS A 135 29.58 16.12 -7.43
CA HIS A 135 29.43 17.56 -7.24
C HIS A 135 30.39 18.03 -6.15
N ALA A 136 31.34 18.89 -6.49
CA ALA A 136 32.24 19.44 -5.50
C ALA A 136 31.47 20.31 -4.50
N GLY A 137 31.90 20.29 -3.24
CA GLY A 137 31.47 21.29 -2.27
C GLY A 137 31.88 22.71 -2.70
N SER A 138 31.52 23.71 -1.90
CA SER A 138 31.79 25.13 -2.19
C SER A 138 33.29 25.46 -2.35
N GLY A 139 34.20 24.58 -1.94
CA GLY A 139 35.64 24.66 -2.21
C GLY A 139 36.07 24.30 -3.64
N GLY A 140 35.23 23.58 -4.41
CA GLY A 140 35.51 23.17 -5.78
C GLY A 140 36.47 21.96 -5.91
N GLY A 141 36.64 21.18 -4.85
CA GLY A 141 37.49 19.99 -4.82
C GLY A 141 37.02 18.87 -5.75
N ALA A 142 37.93 18.35 -6.56
CA ALA A 142 37.72 17.11 -7.34
C ALA A 142 37.72 15.89 -6.41
N PRO A 143 37.13 14.74 -6.80
CA PRO A 143 37.23 13.52 -6.00
C PRO A 143 38.69 13.07 -5.86
N ASP A 144 39.11 12.66 -4.65
CA ASP A 144 40.49 12.20 -4.40
C ASP A 144 40.75 10.82 -5.04
N SER A 145 39.74 9.94 -5.02
CA SER A 145 39.83 8.59 -5.58
C SER A 145 38.47 8.07 -6.07
N THR A 146 38.49 6.97 -6.83
CA THR A 146 37.27 6.25 -7.19
C THR A 146 36.66 5.60 -5.95
N PRO A 147 35.37 5.86 -5.63
CA PRO A 147 34.66 5.16 -4.56
C PRO A 147 34.75 3.65 -4.70
N LEU A 148 34.88 2.93 -3.58
CA LEU A 148 35.05 1.46 -3.59
C LEU A 148 33.87 0.75 -4.28
N ALA A 149 32.64 1.21 -4.02
CA ALA A 149 31.43 0.69 -4.66
C ALA A 149 31.42 0.85 -6.20
N LEU A 150 32.25 1.75 -6.73
CA LEU A 150 32.36 2.06 -8.17
C LEU A 150 33.70 1.58 -8.76
N ALA A 151 34.45 0.74 -8.04
CA ALA A 151 35.81 0.33 -8.43
C ALA A 151 35.89 -0.43 -9.77
N THR A 152 34.81 -1.09 -10.18
CA THR A 152 34.67 -1.77 -11.47
C THR A 152 34.08 -0.88 -12.57
N GLY A 153 33.60 0.32 -12.21
CA GLY A 153 33.02 1.28 -13.13
C GLY A 153 34.05 1.99 -14.01
N LEU A 154 33.57 2.59 -15.10
CA LEU A 154 34.34 3.41 -16.01
C LEU A 154 34.35 4.86 -15.53
N TRP A 155 35.55 5.41 -15.29
CA TRP A 155 35.73 6.81 -14.90
C TRP A 155 35.82 7.73 -16.12
N ASP A 156 35.05 8.82 -16.11
CA ASP A 156 35.17 9.94 -17.03
C ASP A 156 35.67 11.20 -16.30
N GLU A 157 36.95 11.52 -16.54
CA GLU A 157 37.61 12.71 -15.97
C GLU A 157 36.99 14.03 -16.45
N SER A 158 36.38 14.03 -17.63
CA SER A 158 35.84 15.27 -18.21
C SER A 158 34.62 15.78 -17.46
N ASN A 159 33.77 14.86 -16.97
CA ASN A 159 32.52 15.17 -16.29
C ASN A 159 32.50 14.78 -14.80
N TRP A 160 33.60 14.22 -14.29
CA TRP A 160 33.70 13.67 -12.95
C TRP A 160 32.60 12.66 -12.63
N SER A 161 32.45 11.68 -13.51
CA SER A 161 31.41 10.67 -13.41
C SER A 161 31.95 9.25 -13.52
N TRP A 162 31.27 8.31 -12.87
CA TRP A 162 31.50 6.88 -13.03
C TRP A 162 30.29 6.24 -13.70
N SER A 163 30.51 5.32 -14.63
CA SER A 163 29.46 4.48 -15.20
C SER A 163 29.68 3.01 -14.84
N LEU A 164 28.65 2.36 -14.31
CA LEU A 164 28.67 0.96 -13.88
C LEU A 164 27.46 0.24 -14.51
N ASP A 165 27.72 -0.89 -15.17
CA ASP A 165 26.68 -1.77 -15.70
C ASP A 165 26.17 -2.68 -14.58
N LEU A 166 24.97 -2.40 -14.07
CA LEU A 166 24.35 -3.10 -12.94
C LEU A 166 24.05 -4.56 -13.27
N SER A 167 23.84 -4.91 -14.54
CA SER A 167 23.61 -6.30 -14.99
C SER A 167 24.84 -7.21 -14.80
N THR A 168 26.01 -6.63 -14.51
CA THR A 168 27.24 -7.39 -14.21
C THR A 168 27.37 -7.79 -12.75
N LEU A 169 26.48 -7.29 -11.88
CA LEU A 169 26.43 -7.64 -10.46
C LEU A 169 25.60 -8.93 -10.26
N PRO A 170 25.82 -9.66 -9.15
CA PRO A 170 25.09 -10.91 -8.89
C PRO A 170 23.57 -10.73 -8.89
N ASP A 171 22.84 -11.78 -9.27
CA ASP A 171 21.40 -11.87 -9.07
C ASP A 171 21.06 -11.77 -7.57
N GLY A 172 19.90 -11.20 -7.24
CA GLY A 172 19.45 -10.94 -5.87
C GLY A 172 19.62 -9.48 -5.42
N LYS A 173 19.54 -9.26 -4.09
CA LYS A 173 19.70 -7.93 -3.47
C LYS A 173 21.13 -7.44 -3.65
N ASN A 174 21.28 -6.20 -4.08
CA ASN A 174 22.54 -5.49 -4.16
C ASN A 174 22.36 -4.10 -3.53
N THR A 175 23.30 -3.70 -2.68
CA THR A 175 23.29 -2.38 -2.05
C THR A 175 24.63 -1.69 -2.26
N LEU A 176 24.66 -0.66 -3.10
CA LEU A 176 25.86 0.14 -3.33
C LEU A 176 25.89 1.32 -2.38
N HIS A 177 26.83 1.29 -1.43
CA HIS A 177 27.12 2.41 -0.55
C HIS A 177 28.31 3.22 -1.07
N ILE A 178 28.01 4.36 -1.69
CA ILE A 178 29.00 5.22 -2.33
C ILE A 178 29.43 6.30 -1.36
N THR A 179 30.70 6.22 -0.96
CA THR A 179 31.38 7.19 -0.09
C THR A 179 32.63 7.72 -0.78
N GLY A 180 33.03 8.94 -0.45
CA GLY A 180 34.22 9.56 -1.03
C GLY A 180 34.64 10.85 -0.31
N GLU A 181 35.82 11.32 -0.66
CA GLU A 181 36.37 12.60 -0.20
C GLU A 181 36.97 13.36 -1.38
N ASP A 182 37.03 14.68 -1.26
CA ASP A 182 37.72 15.52 -2.23
C ASP A 182 39.24 15.59 -1.95
N VAL A 183 39.99 16.14 -2.91
CA VAL A 183 41.44 16.34 -2.80
C VAL A 183 41.89 17.25 -1.65
N ASP A 184 40.96 17.97 -1.01
CA ASP A 184 41.20 18.85 0.14
C ASP A 184 40.83 18.17 1.48
N GLY A 185 40.29 16.93 1.43
CA GLY A 185 39.90 16.12 2.58
C GLY A 185 38.49 16.40 3.10
N ASN A 186 37.62 17.05 2.31
CA ASN A 186 36.21 17.21 2.65
C ASN A 186 35.47 15.91 2.29
N VAL A 187 34.75 15.35 3.27
CA VAL A 187 33.95 14.13 3.10
C VAL A 187 32.66 14.46 2.37
N ALA A 188 32.30 13.65 1.37
CA ALA A 188 31.05 13.80 0.63
C ALA A 188 29.85 13.29 1.44
N GLU A 189 28.70 13.91 1.22
CA GLU A 189 27.39 13.28 1.50
C GLU A 189 27.34 11.96 0.72
N ASP A 190 27.03 10.87 1.41
CA ASP A 190 27.04 9.54 0.82
C ASP A 190 25.80 9.29 -0.03
N LEU A 191 25.88 8.30 -0.92
CA LEU A 191 24.77 7.86 -1.75
C LEU A 191 24.58 6.36 -1.55
N LEU A 192 23.38 5.97 -1.13
CA LEU A 192 22.95 4.58 -0.98
C LEU A 192 22.08 4.21 -2.18
N LEU A 193 22.34 3.07 -2.82
CA LEU A 193 21.59 2.55 -3.96
C LEU A 193 21.27 1.07 -3.74
N PRO A 194 20.16 0.72 -3.05
CA PRO A 194 19.69 -0.65 -2.95
C PRO A 194 18.84 -1.01 -4.17
N PHE A 195 19.09 -2.16 -4.77
CA PHE A 195 18.33 -2.69 -5.90
C PHE A 195 18.38 -4.22 -5.98
N TRP A 196 17.52 -4.79 -6.81
CA TRP A 196 17.45 -6.23 -7.07
C TRP A 196 17.81 -6.53 -8.53
N ASN A 197 18.54 -7.63 -8.74
CA ASN A 197 18.89 -8.15 -10.05
C ASN A 197 18.27 -9.54 -10.30
N GLY A 198 18.09 -9.89 -11.57
CA GLY A 198 17.56 -11.20 -11.98
C GLY A 198 16.05 -11.31 -11.80
N GLU A 199 15.49 -12.53 -11.76
CA GLU A 199 14.03 -12.74 -11.62
C GLU A 199 13.44 -12.10 -10.34
N MET A 200 14.26 -11.85 -9.32
CA MET A 200 13.84 -11.23 -8.07
C MET A 200 13.60 -9.71 -8.19
N SER A 201 13.99 -9.07 -9.29
CA SER A 201 13.74 -7.64 -9.53
C SER A 201 12.29 -7.34 -9.90
N ASP A 202 11.53 -8.35 -10.33
CA ASP A 202 10.12 -8.21 -10.72
C ASP A 202 9.16 -8.22 -9.51
N PHE A 203 9.71 -8.27 -8.28
CA PHE A 203 8.93 -8.23 -7.05
C PHE A 203 8.18 -6.90 -6.92
N VAL A 204 6.89 -6.99 -6.60
CA VAL A 204 6.04 -5.86 -6.23
C VAL A 204 5.29 -6.20 -4.93
N TRP A 205 5.05 -5.21 -4.08
CA TRP A 205 4.52 -5.46 -2.73
C TRP A 205 3.07 -5.94 -2.73
N GLU A 206 2.29 -5.62 -3.77
CA GLU A 206 0.91 -6.08 -3.96
C GLU A 206 0.84 -7.61 -4.09
N ASP A 207 1.91 -8.22 -4.59
CA ASP A 207 2.06 -9.66 -4.79
C ASP A 207 2.54 -10.38 -3.53
N ALA A 208 2.92 -9.65 -2.49
CA ALA A 208 3.55 -10.21 -1.32
C ALA A 208 2.62 -11.15 -0.54
N LEU A 209 3.19 -12.28 -0.09
CA LEU A 209 2.66 -13.09 0.98
C LEU A 209 3.59 -12.93 2.19
N ILE A 210 3.14 -12.11 3.13
CA ILE A 210 3.86 -11.75 4.35
C ILE A 210 3.68 -12.87 5.38
N TYR A 211 4.78 -13.31 5.99
CA TYR A 211 4.76 -14.22 7.13
C TYR A 211 5.26 -13.50 8.39
N MET A 212 4.37 -13.32 9.36
CA MET A 212 4.66 -12.65 10.63
C MET A 212 5.28 -13.63 11.62
N ILE A 213 6.47 -13.30 12.12
CA ILE A 213 7.28 -14.10 13.03
C ILE A 213 7.44 -13.34 14.34
N MET A 214 7.02 -13.97 15.45
CA MET A 214 7.43 -13.54 16.78
C MET A 214 8.69 -14.29 17.15
N THR A 215 9.85 -13.62 17.06
CA THR A 215 11.17 -14.28 17.11
C THR A 215 11.34 -15.17 18.35
N ASP A 216 11.02 -14.68 19.56
CA ASP A 216 11.09 -15.46 20.82
C ASP A 216 10.19 -16.72 20.82
N ARG A 217 9.17 -16.75 19.97
CA ARG A 217 8.15 -17.81 19.92
C ARG A 217 8.24 -18.67 18.67
N PHE A 218 9.25 -18.46 17.83
CA PHE A 218 9.41 -19.23 16.60
C PHE A 218 10.24 -20.48 16.86
N VAL A 219 11.54 -20.46 16.60
CA VAL A 219 12.41 -21.63 16.78
C VAL A 219 13.62 -21.22 17.62
N ASN A 220 13.91 -22.00 18.66
CA ASN A 220 15.15 -21.87 19.44
C ASN A 220 16.26 -22.60 18.70
N GLY A 221 17.09 -21.84 17.98
CA GLY A 221 18.22 -22.34 17.20
C GLY A 221 19.52 -22.39 17.99
N ASP A 222 19.68 -21.54 19.01
CA ASP A 222 20.83 -21.48 19.90
C ASP A 222 20.46 -21.22 21.37
N SER A 223 20.18 -22.30 22.10
CA SER A 223 20.00 -22.26 23.57
C SER A 223 21.13 -21.63 24.41
N SER A 224 22.26 -21.24 23.81
CA SER A 224 23.34 -20.56 24.53
C SER A 224 23.04 -19.08 24.84
N ASN A 225 22.12 -18.46 24.11
CA ASN A 225 21.66 -17.08 24.30
C ASN A 225 20.36 -16.98 25.13
N ASP A 226 19.73 -18.11 25.48
CA ASP A 226 18.53 -18.17 26.31
C ASP A 226 18.67 -17.32 27.58
N GLY A 227 17.78 -16.35 27.74
CA GLY A 227 17.71 -15.50 28.92
C GLY A 227 17.36 -16.28 30.21
N GLU A 228 17.75 -15.74 31.36
CA GLU A 228 17.21 -16.25 32.62
C GLU A 228 15.71 -15.92 32.73
N SER A 229 14.91 -16.86 33.24
CA SER A 229 13.48 -16.63 33.48
C SER A 229 13.28 -15.42 34.41
N THR A 230 12.34 -14.56 34.01
CA THR A 230 11.93 -13.39 34.80
C THR A 230 10.97 -13.77 35.94
N ASN A 231 10.49 -15.02 35.97
CA ASN A 231 9.39 -15.50 36.79
C ASN A 231 8.05 -14.81 36.48
N ALA A 232 7.87 -14.36 35.24
CA ALA A 232 6.57 -13.92 34.73
C ALA A 232 5.54 -15.06 34.81
N ALA A 233 4.27 -14.69 34.61
CA ALA A 233 3.17 -15.65 34.53
C ALA A 233 3.43 -16.70 33.43
N GLN A 234 2.82 -17.88 33.55
CA GLN A 234 2.98 -18.93 32.55
C GLN A 234 2.53 -18.44 31.17
N GLY A 235 3.34 -18.65 30.14
CA GLY A 235 3.11 -18.13 28.78
C GLY A 235 3.57 -16.68 28.55
N ALA A 236 3.86 -15.95 29.62
CA ALA A 236 4.23 -14.54 29.61
C ALA A 236 5.73 -14.27 29.86
N ASP A 237 6.57 -15.32 29.83
CA ASP A 237 8.03 -15.23 29.96
C ASP A 237 8.71 -15.55 28.62
N TRP A 238 10.03 -15.33 28.55
CA TRP A 238 10.86 -15.68 27.40
C TRP A 238 10.87 -17.20 27.16
N LEU A 239 10.77 -17.62 25.89
CA LEU A 239 10.80 -19.03 25.48
C LEU A 239 12.03 -19.40 24.63
N GLY A 240 12.83 -18.42 24.22
CA GLY A 240 14.17 -18.61 23.66
C GLY A 240 14.20 -18.84 22.15
N GLY A 241 13.15 -18.48 21.42
CA GLY A 241 13.26 -18.37 19.96
C GLY A 241 14.22 -17.25 19.55
N ASP A 242 14.96 -17.46 18.46
CA ASP A 242 16.11 -16.62 18.10
C ASP A 242 16.33 -16.52 16.58
N PHE A 243 17.25 -15.64 16.16
CA PHE A 243 17.58 -15.46 14.73
C PHE A 243 18.17 -16.71 14.10
N ALA A 244 18.90 -17.52 14.86
CA ALA A 244 19.48 -18.76 14.35
C ALA A 244 18.37 -19.76 13.96
N GLY A 245 17.28 -19.81 14.73
CA GLY A 245 16.11 -20.62 14.44
C GLY A 245 15.33 -20.13 13.22
N VAL A 246 15.13 -18.82 13.07
CA VAL A 246 14.51 -18.25 11.86
C VAL A 246 15.37 -18.55 10.63
N THR A 247 16.69 -18.34 10.72
CA THR A 247 17.65 -18.64 9.65
C THR A 247 17.58 -20.12 9.21
N GLN A 248 17.50 -21.05 10.17
CA GLN A 248 17.34 -22.48 9.86
C GLN A 248 16.06 -22.77 9.08
N MET A 249 14.96 -22.08 9.40
CA MET A 249 13.68 -22.26 8.71
C MET A 249 13.71 -21.68 7.29
N ILE A 250 14.34 -20.52 7.08
CA ILE A 250 14.60 -19.97 5.74
C ILE A 250 15.38 -20.98 4.89
N GLN A 251 16.52 -21.45 5.40
CA GLN A 251 17.40 -22.39 4.69
C GLN A 251 16.75 -23.77 4.44
N SER A 252 15.73 -24.14 5.21
CA SER A 252 14.98 -25.37 5.01
C SER A 252 14.01 -25.32 3.81
N GLY A 253 13.71 -24.11 3.30
CA GLY A 253 12.68 -23.89 2.28
C GLY A 253 11.26 -23.74 2.83
N TYR A 254 11.08 -23.74 4.15
CA TYR A 254 9.75 -23.72 4.79
C TYR A 254 8.86 -22.56 4.30
N PHE A 255 9.42 -21.36 4.17
CA PHE A 255 8.68 -20.18 3.69
C PHE A 255 8.37 -20.27 2.19
N THR A 256 9.33 -20.65 1.36
CA THR A 256 9.11 -20.79 -0.08
C THR A 256 8.13 -21.92 -0.41
N ASP A 257 8.12 -23.01 0.37
CA ASP A 257 7.15 -24.11 0.26
C ASP A 257 5.73 -23.69 0.65
N LEU A 258 5.57 -22.60 1.42
CA LEU A 258 4.29 -21.95 1.70
C LEU A 258 3.91 -20.90 0.64
N GLY A 259 4.81 -20.54 -0.28
CA GLY A 259 4.65 -19.41 -1.20
C GLY A 259 4.96 -18.04 -0.58
N VAL A 260 5.55 -17.99 0.62
CA VAL A 260 5.94 -16.76 1.30
C VAL A 260 7.16 -16.14 0.60
N ASN A 261 7.09 -14.84 0.36
CA ASN A 261 8.16 -14.03 -0.24
C ASN A 261 8.46 -12.75 0.55
N ALA A 262 7.83 -12.54 1.71
CA ALA A 262 8.18 -11.47 2.65
C ALA A 262 8.04 -11.95 4.10
N LEU A 263 8.98 -11.55 4.97
CA LEU A 263 8.92 -11.79 6.41
C LEU A 263 8.68 -10.48 7.16
N TRP A 264 7.85 -10.53 8.19
CA TRP A 264 7.72 -9.46 9.19
C TRP A 264 8.20 -10.00 10.53
N LEU A 265 9.32 -9.47 11.02
CA LEU A 265 9.89 -9.83 12.33
C LEU A 265 9.37 -8.86 13.40
N THR A 266 8.81 -9.37 14.50
CA THR A 266 8.51 -8.55 15.70
C THR A 266 9.76 -7.81 16.21
N PRO A 267 9.61 -6.76 17.05
CA PRO A 267 10.74 -5.91 17.41
C PRO A 267 11.90 -6.72 18.02
N PHE A 268 13.11 -6.45 17.54
CA PHE A 268 14.34 -7.15 17.93
C PHE A 268 15.31 -6.28 18.75
N ASN A 269 14.91 -5.05 19.06
CA ASN A 269 15.66 -4.13 19.90
C ASN A 269 15.80 -4.66 21.32
N ALA A 270 16.87 -4.30 22.01
CA ALA A 270 17.10 -4.65 23.40
C ALA A 270 15.91 -4.27 24.29
N ALA A 271 15.23 -5.28 24.81
CA ALA A 271 13.99 -5.14 25.56
C ALA A 271 14.22 -5.20 27.07
N ALA A 272 13.26 -4.72 27.85
CA ALA A 272 13.40 -4.69 29.30
C ALA A 272 13.69 -6.07 29.92
N ASN A 273 14.54 -6.09 30.95
CA ASN A 273 14.91 -7.32 31.69
C ASN A 273 13.86 -7.72 32.74
N GLY A 274 13.01 -6.79 33.15
CA GLY A 274 12.04 -6.96 34.22
C GLY A 274 10.70 -7.51 33.75
N THR A 275 9.69 -7.30 34.59
CA THR A 275 8.29 -7.59 34.26
C THR A 275 7.43 -6.36 34.51
N GLY A 276 6.39 -6.18 33.69
CA GLY A 276 5.29 -5.26 33.89
C GLY A 276 4.04 -6.02 34.36
N LEU A 277 3.10 -5.32 34.99
CA LEU A 277 1.79 -5.92 35.28
C LEU A 277 0.90 -5.84 34.02
N ALA A 278 0.19 -6.94 33.75
CA ALA A 278 -0.89 -6.98 32.76
C ALA A 278 -2.06 -6.06 33.13
N SER A 279 -3.01 -5.87 32.21
CA SER A 279 -4.16 -4.97 32.40
C SER A 279 -5.03 -5.31 33.61
N ASP A 280 -5.00 -6.56 34.06
CA ASP A 280 -5.74 -7.03 35.24
C ASP A 280 -5.11 -6.62 36.58
N GLY A 281 -3.90 -6.06 36.55
CA GLY A 281 -3.13 -5.64 37.72
C GLY A 281 -2.64 -6.77 38.62
N GLN A 282 -2.66 -8.03 38.14
CA GLN A 282 -2.33 -9.22 38.92
C GLN A 282 -1.16 -10.01 38.34
N HIS A 283 -1.12 -10.21 37.03
CA HIS A 283 -0.13 -11.07 36.38
C HIS A 283 1.08 -10.28 35.90
N ALA A 284 2.28 -10.81 36.17
CA ALA A 284 3.53 -10.27 35.67
C ALA A 284 3.82 -10.79 34.26
N VAL A 285 4.25 -9.91 33.36
CA VAL A 285 4.56 -10.19 31.95
C VAL A 285 5.97 -9.67 31.66
N SER A 286 6.79 -10.44 30.95
CA SER A 286 8.12 -10.01 30.51
C SER A 286 8.09 -9.35 29.13
N ALA A 287 9.17 -8.68 28.76
CA ALA A 287 9.31 -7.96 27.48
C ALA A 287 9.59 -8.86 26.26
N TYR A 288 9.24 -10.15 26.31
CA TYR A 288 9.57 -11.14 25.27
C TYR A 288 9.05 -10.78 23.86
N HIS A 289 8.03 -9.94 23.82
CA HIS A 289 7.38 -9.45 22.61
C HIS A 289 8.15 -8.32 21.90
N GLY A 290 9.19 -7.74 22.52
CA GLY A 290 10.03 -6.69 21.92
C GLY A 290 9.56 -5.24 22.10
N TYR A 291 8.26 -5.00 22.30
CA TYR A 291 7.67 -3.64 22.48
C TYR A 291 8.11 -2.82 23.70
N TRP A 292 9.06 -3.26 24.53
CA TRP A 292 9.60 -2.44 25.63
C TRP A 292 11.07 -2.11 25.38
N PRO A 293 11.41 -1.34 24.33
CA PRO A 293 12.78 -1.05 23.97
C PRO A 293 13.46 -0.20 25.05
N THR A 294 14.65 -0.63 25.45
CA THR A 294 15.50 0.04 26.44
C THR A 294 16.75 0.67 25.81
N ALA A 295 16.98 0.44 24.52
CA ALA A 295 18.05 1.06 23.76
C ALA A 295 17.61 1.35 22.31
N ALA A 296 18.13 2.45 21.75
CA ALA A 296 17.78 2.91 20.41
C ALA A 296 18.32 1.98 19.31
N ARG A 297 19.56 1.50 19.44
CA ARG A 297 20.34 0.84 18.37
C ARG A 297 21.12 -0.37 18.90
N GLU A 298 20.46 -1.22 19.67
CA GLU A 298 21.04 -2.45 20.22
C GLU A 298 20.09 -3.62 19.99
N VAL A 299 20.62 -4.74 19.49
CA VAL A 299 19.88 -6.00 19.29
C VAL A 299 19.72 -6.69 20.65
N ASP A 300 18.55 -7.26 20.93
CA ASP A 300 18.35 -8.04 22.15
C ASP A 300 19.21 -9.30 22.16
N ALA A 301 20.13 -9.39 23.12
CA ALA A 301 21.07 -10.50 23.23
C ALA A 301 20.38 -11.87 23.44
N ARG A 302 19.11 -11.91 23.87
CA ARG A 302 18.33 -13.16 23.98
C ARG A 302 17.87 -13.69 22.62
N LEU A 303 17.76 -12.81 21.62
CA LEU A 303 17.38 -13.20 20.25
C LEU A 303 18.61 -13.52 19.38
N GLY A 304 19.79 -13.03 19.79
CA GLY A 304 21.06 -13.27 19.11
C GLY A 304 21.93 -12.02 19.04
N THR A 305 22.91 -12.04 18.15
CA THR A 305 23.84 -10.95 17.88
C THR A 305 23.47 -10.18 16.61
N ALA A 306 24.02 -8.98 16.43
CA ALA A 306 23.86 -8.24 15.18
C ALA A 306 24.36 -9.04 13.95
N ASP A 307 25.48 -9.77 14.09
CA ASP A 307 26.00 -10.64 13.02
C ASP A 307 25.02 -11.76 12.65
N GLU A 308 24.26 -12.29 13.61
CA GLU A 308 23.24 -13.31 13.36
C GLU A 308 21.99 -12.71 12.71
N LEU A 309 21.60 -11.48 13.05
CA LEU A 309 20.54 -10.78 12.34
C LEU A 309 20.91 -10.48 10.88
N HIS A 310 22.15 -10.03 10.62
CA HIS A 310 22.69 -9.94 9.25
C HIS A 310 22.61 -11.28 8.52
N THR A 311 23.04 -12.37 9.17
CA THR A 311 23.01 -13.71 8.57
C THR A 311 21.59 -14.17 8.22
N LEU A 312 20.59 -13.81 9.04
CA LEU A 312 19.18 -14.08 8.77
C LEU A 312 18.72 -13.34 7.52
N ILE A 313 19.04 -12.06 7.42
CA ILE A 313 18.59 -11.20 6.30
C ILE A 313 19.28 -11.62 5.01
N ASP A 314 20.59 -11.89 5.04
CA ASP A 314 21.32 -12.47 3.91
C ASP A 314 20.67 -13.78 3.43
N ALA A 315 20.30 -14.66 4.37
CA ALA A 315 19.63 -15.92 4.02
C ALA A 315 18.23 -15.72 3.42
N ALA A 316 17.50 -14.70 3.87
CA ALA A 316 16.21 -14.32 3.30
C ALA A 316 16.38 -13.79 1.88
N HIS A 317 17.33 -12.88 1.67
CA HIS A 317 17.62 -12.30 0.36
C HIS A 317 18.11 -13.33 -0.65
N ASP A 318 18.98 -14.27 -0.23
CA ASP A 318 19.42 -15.41 -1.05
C ASP A 318 18.24 -16.31 -1.49
N ALA A 319 17.17 -16.36 -0.70
CA ALA A 319 15.94 -17.08 -1.01
C ALA A 319 14.90 -16.23 -1.79
N GLY A 320 15.23 -14.98 -2.13
CA GLY A 320 14.30 -14.04 -2.77
C GLY A 320 13.21 -13.50 -1.86
N ILE A 321 13.40 -13.55 -0.54
CA ILE A 321 12.43 -13.14 0.47
C ILE A 321 12.80 -11.75 1.00
N ARG A 322 11.83 -10.83 1.02
CA ARG A 322 11.98 -9.49 1.62
C ARG A 322 11.86 -9.54 3.14
N VAL A 323 12.54 -8.65 3.86
CA VAL A 323 12.46 -8.59 5.33
C VAL A 323 12.00 -7.22 5.81
N MET A 324 10.89 -7.21 6.54
CA MET A 324 10.36 -6.05 7.25
C MET A 324 10.71 -6.13 8.73
N GLY A 325 11.27 -5.03 9.26
CA GLY A 325 11.44 -4.84 10.70
C GLY A 325 10.19 -4.24 11.35
N ASP A 326 9.94 -4.54 12.61
CA ASP A 326 8.88 -3.92 13.40
C ASP A 326 9.44 -2.80 14.27
N PHE A 327 9.03 -1.57 14.00
CA PHE A 327 9.57 -0.37 14.61
C PHE A 327 8.61 0.22 15.63
N VAL A 328 9.05 0.19 16.89
CA VAL A 328 8.35 0.79 18.04
C VAL A 328 8.64 2.28 18.08
N ILE A 329 7.80 3.05 17.39
CA ILE A 329 7.98 4.50 17.24
C ILE A 329 7.13 5.31 18.22
N ASN A 330 6.04 4.76 18.75
CA ASN A 330 5.15 5.49 19.65
C ASN A 330 5.80 5.80 21.01
N HIS A 331 6.54 4.83 21.56
CA HIS A 331 6.99 4.85 22.95
C HIS A 331 8.34 4.16 23.12
N VAL A 332 8.95 4.35 24.29
CA VAL A 332 10.09 3.56 24.76
C VAL A 332 9.78 2.97 26.14
N HIS A 333 10.61 2.10 26.69
CA HIS A 333 10.52 1.73 28.11
C HIS A 333 11.08 2.85 29.00
N GLU A 334 10.60 3.00 30.24
CA GLU A 334 11.08 4.01 31.21
C GLU A 334 12.59 3.93 31.54
N ASP A 335 13.21 2.78 31.28
CA ASP A 335 14.67 2.58 31.44
C ASP A 335 15.48 3.08 30.23
N HIS A 336 14.83 3.52 29.15
CA HIS A 336 15.51 4.00 27.95
C HIS A 336 16.29 5.30 28.24
N PRO A 337 17.57 5.43 27.80
CA PRO A 337 18.38 6.61 28.06
C PRO A 337 17.69 7.93 27.69
N TYR A 338 17.00 7.98 26.55
CA TYR A 338 16.21 9.15 26.13
C TYR A 338 15.21 9.62 27.19
N PHE A 339 14.49 8.72 27.86
CA PHE A 339 13.53 9.13 28.89
C PHE A 339 14.22 9.78 30.09
N SER A 340 15.36 9.23 30.52
CA SER A 340 16.10 9.76 31.65
C SER A 340 16.90 11.04 31.35
N GLU A 341 17.40 11.18 30.11
CA GLU A 341 18.27 12.28 29.68
C GLU A 341 17.48 13.45 29.08
N HIS A 342 16.34 13.16 28.45
CA HIS A 342 15.48 14.09 27.73
C HIS A 342 14.00 13.89 28.10
N PRO A 343 13.59 14.09 29.37
CA PRO A 343 12.20 13.92 29.78
C PRO A 343 11.22 14.85 29.04
N ASP A 344 11.70 15.96 28.48
CA ASP A 344 10.92 16.87 27.64
C ASP A 344 10.53 16.27 26.28
N TRP A 345 11.16 15.18 25.85
CA TRP A 345 10.84 14.47 24.61
C TRP A 345 9.62 13.56 24.73
N PHE A 346 8.98 13.48 25.89
CA PHE A 346 7.89 12.54 26.15
C PHE A 346 6.63 13.25 26.64
N ASN A 347 5.48 12.70 26.30
CA ASN A 347 4.18 13.23 26.70
C ASN A 347 3.89 12.92 28.17
N GLU A 348 3.19 13.83 28.83
CA GLU A 348 2.51 13.55 30.11
C GLU A 348 1.04 13.28 29.80
N GLY A 349 0.53 12.12 30.21
CA GLY A 349 -0.80 11.64 29.81
C GLY A 349 -1.53 10.80 30.85
N CYS A 350 -2.82 10.59 30.62
CA CYS A 350 -3.63 9.60 31.33
C CYS A 350 -3.39 8.19 30.75
N LEU A 351 -3.90 7.14 31.40
CA LEU A 351 -3.78 5.78 30.84
C LEU A 351 -4.93 5.50 29.88
N CYS A 352 -4.60 5.03 28.68
CA CYS A 352 -5.61 4.70 27.66
C CYS A 352 -6.61 3.66 28.20
N GLY A 353 -7.91 3.91 27.99
CA GLY A 353 -9.02 3.09 28.47
C GLY A 353 -9.54 3.45 29.86
N GLU A 354 -8.96 4.44 30.56
CA GLU A 354 -9.57 4.97 31.78
C GLU A 354 -10.87 5.75 31.50
N ALA A 355 -11.72 5.94 32.51
CA ALA A 355 -13.09 6.47 32.35
C ALA A 355 -13.20 7.85 31.68
N ASN A 356 -12.11 8.64 31.63
CA ASN A 356 -12.04 9.93 30.92
C ASN A 356 -10.78 10.01 30.03
N CYS A 357 -10.34 8.87 29.49
CA CYS A 357 -9.14 8.75 28.68
C CYS A 357 -9.32 7.59 27.69
N ASP A 358 -10.20 7.75 26.72
CA ASP A 358 -10.49 6.69 25.76
C ASP A 358 -9.38 6.55 24.70
N TRP A 359 -9.36 5.42 24.00
CA TRP A 359 -8.32 5.08 23.03
C TRP A 359 -8.36 5.90 21.74
N THR A 360 -9.44 6.64 21.47
CA THR A 360 -9.69 7.26 20.17
C THR A 360 -9.63 8.78 20.23
N GLU A 361 -10.33 9.42 21.17
CA GLU A 361 -10.30 10.88 21.34
C GLU A 361 -8.97 11.33 21.93
N HIS A 362 -8.39 10.54 22.85
CA HIS A 362 -7.10 10.79 23.48
C HIS A 362 -5.92 10.07 22.83
N ARG A 363 -6.04 9.74 21.54
CA ARG A 363 -5.03 8.89 20.85
C ARG A 363 -3.60 9.43 20.95
N LEU A 364 -3.40 10.75 21.01
CA LEU A 364 -2.07 11.40 21.03
C LEU A 364 -1.57 11.78 22.44
N ASP A 365 -2.42 11.69 23.46
CA ASP A 365 -2.12 12.16 24.82
C ASP A 365 -2.47 11.15 25.94
N CYS A 366 -2.92 9.94 25.58
CA CYS A 366 -3.00 8.79 26.49
C CYS A 366 -1.76 7.89 26.36
N LEU A 367 -1.36 7.26 27.47
CA LEU A 367 -0.24 6.33 27.55
C LEU A 367 -0.76 4.90 27.67
N PHE A 368 -0.08 3.94 27.03
CA PHE A 368 -0.47 2.52 27.12
C PHE A 368 -0.21 1.99 28.54
N ARG A 369 0.95 2.34 29.09
CA ARG A 369 1.39 1.97 30.45
C ARG A 369 2.25 3.08 31.05
N PRO A 370 2.29 3.23 32.38
CA PRO A 370 3.15 4.21 33.03
C PRO A 370 4.65 4.03 32.72
N TYR A 371 5.08 2.79 32.48
CA TYR A 371 6.47 2.45 32.16
C TYR A 371 6.78 2.49 30.65
N MET A 372 5.81 2.93 29.84
CA MET A 372 5.94 3.10 28.38
C MET A 372 5.60 4.56 28.03
N PRO A 373 6.50 5.53 28.31
CA PRO A 373 6.29 6.92 27.95
C PRO A 373 6.26 7.11 26.43
N ASP A 374 5.23 7.81 25.95
CA ASP A 374 5.01 8.11 24.54
C ASP A 374 5.84 9.32 24.10
N VAL A 375 6.39 9.24 22.88
CA VAL A 375 7.22 10.29 22.29
C VAL A 375 6.37 11.53 21.98
N ASN A 376 6.85 12.69 22.43
CA ASN A 376 6.31 13.99 22.03
C ASN A 376 6.91 14.42 20.68
N TRP A 377 6.27 13.99 19.60
CA TRP A 377 6.68 14.27 18.22
C TRP A 377 6.70 15.76 17.84
N LYS A 378 6.10 16.64 18.66
CA LYS A 378 6.21 18.09 18.48
C LYS A 378 7.59 18.63 18.85
N VAL A 379 8.38 17.87 19.62
CA VAL A 379 9.76 18.21 19.89
C VAL A 379 10.62 17.80 18.69
N ARG A 380 11.00 18.80 17.88
CA ARG A 380 11.80 18.61 16.65
C ARG A 380 13.00 17.67 16.85
N ASN A 381 13.76 17.84 17.94
CA ASN A 381 14.93 16.99 18.19
C ASN A 381 14.56 15.53 18.49
N ALA A 382 13.44 15.29 19.17
CA ALA A 382 12.95 13.94 19.41
C ALA A 382 12.51 13.30 18.08
N SER A 383 11.68 14.02 17.30
CA SER A 383 11.22 13.54 16.00
C SER A 383 12.37 13.13 15.08
N GLU A 384 13.37 14.00 14.92
CA GLU A 384 14.53 13.69 14.08
C GLU A 384 15.32 12.50 14.62
N GLN A 385 15.55 12.43 15.93
CA GLN A 385 16.34 11.34 16.51
C GLN A 385 15.67 9.97 16.31
N PHE A 386 14.36 9.86 16.55
CA PHE A 386 13.63 8.60 16.36
C PHE A 386 13.56 8.19 14.88
N ILE A 387 13.41 9.14 13.95
CA ILE A 387 13.46 8.86 12.51
C ILE A 387 14.86 8.35 12.10
N GLU A 388 15.93 8.98 12.60
CA GLU A 388 17.31 8.53 12.39
C GLU A 388 17.58 7.14 12.97
N ASP A 389 16.92 6.76 14.05
CA ASP A 389 17.05 5.42 14.63
C ASP A 389 16.40 4.36 13.74
N VAL A 390 15.21 4.62 13.19
CA VAL A 390 14.56 3.72 12.23
C VAL A 390 15.39 3.55 10.97
N MET A 391 15.85 4.65 10.36
CA MET A 391 16.71 4.58 9.18
C MET A 391 18.01 3.82 9.46
N TRP A 392 18.59 4.00 10.66
CA TRP A 392 19.77 3.25 11.05
C TRP A 392 19.52 1.74 11.07
N TRP A 393 18.39 1.27 11.59
CA TRP A 393 18.06 -0.15 11.57
C TRP A 393 17.89 -0.68 10.14
N MET A 394 17.16 0.06 9.30
CA MET A 394 16.93 -0.32 7.91
C MET A 394 18.23 -0.39 7.11
N GLU A 395 19.10 0.61 7.24
CA GLU A 395 20.38 0.66 6.52
C GLU A 395 21.40 -0.32 7.10
N THR A 396 21.51 -0.41 8.42
CA THR A 396 22.52 -1.28 9.06
C THR A 396 22.30 -2.72 8.68
N PHE A 397 21.05 -3.17 8.59
CA PHE A 397 20.72 -4.57 8.36
C PHE A 397 20.22 -4.87 6.94
N ASP A 398 20.17 -3.86 6.06
CA ASP A 398 19.64 -3.95 4.69
C ASP A 398 18.21 -4.50 4.64
N LEU A 399 17.33 -3.98 5.50
CA LEU A 399 15.91 -4.33 5.48
C LEU A 399 15.25 -3.84 4.18
N ASP A 400 14.08 -4.38 3.85
CA ASP A 400 13.32 -4.01 2.64
C ASP A 400 12.06 -3.19 2.94
N GLY A 401 11.77 -2.96 4.22
CA GLY A 401 10.57 -2.25 4.65
C GLY A 401 10.41 -2.27 6.17
N GLY A 402 9.27 -1.74 6.63
CA GLY A 402 8.99 -1.62 8.05
C GLY A 402 7.50 -1.75 8.39
N ARG A 403 7.18 -2.44 9.47
CA ARG A 403 5.89 -2.30 10.15
C ARG A 403 6.05 -1.27 11.26
N LEU A 404 5.19 -0.26 11.28
CA LEU A 404 5.18 0.77 12.31
C LEU A 404 4.14 0.44 13.38
N ASP A 405 4.60 0.33 14.62
CA ASP A 405 3.77 0.04 15.78
C ASP A 405 2.86 1.22 16.15
N ALA A 406 1.61 0.93 16.51
CA ALA A 406 0.67 1.86 17.11
C ALA A 406 0.52 3.20 16.35
N VAL A 407 0.50 3.19 15.01
CA VAL A 407 0.42 4.40 14.15
C VAL A 407 -0.70 5.34 14.56
N LYS A 408 -1.87 4.81 14.99
CA LYS A 408 -2.98 5.63 15.49
C LYS A 408 -2.61 6.58 16.64
N HIS A 409 -1.61 6.21 17.43
CA HIS A 409 -1.13 6.95 18.61
C HIS A 409 0.07 7.86 18.32
N VAL A 410 0.61 7.78 17.10
CA VAL A 410 1.71 8.62 16.62
C VAL A 410 1.14 9.89 15.96
N ASP A 411 1.86 11.00 16.11
CA ASP A 411 1.51 12.25 15.43
C ASP A 411 1.58 12.08 13.91
N ASP A 412 0.60 12.62 13.18
CA ASP A 412 0.44 12.37 11.75
C ASP A 412 1.65 12.90 10.94
N LEU A 413 2.29 13.98 11.40
CA LEU A 413 3.48 14.54 10.75
C LEU A 413 4.71 13.67 10.96
N ALA A 414 4.78 12.93 12.07
CA ALA A 414 5.89 12.01 12.32
C ALA A 414 5.89 10.86 11.31
N ILE A 415 4.72 10.31 11.02
CA ILE A 415 4.54 9.25 10.02
C ILE A 415 4.92 9.75 8.63
N THR A 416 4.42 10.92 8.25
CA THR A 416 4.72 11.53 6.94
C THR A 416 6.22 11.82 6.79
N ASN A 417 6.84 12.46 7.79
CA ASN A 417 8.27 12.77 7.75
C ASN A 417 9.13 11.51 7.75
N LEU A 418 8.76 10.47 8.48
CA LEU A 418 9.47 9.19 8.49
C LEU A 418 9.44 8.55 7.11
N ALA A 419 8.26 8.45 6.48
CA ALA A 419 8.11 7.89 5.14
C ALA A 419 8.95 8.66 4.10
N VAL A 420 8.87 9.99 4.09
CA VAL A 420 9.67 10.82 3.18
C VAL A 420 11.17 10.58 3.38
N ARG A 421 11.65 10.51 4.63
CA ARG A 421 13.07 10.24 4.93
C ARG A 421 13.53 8.86 4.48
N ILE A 422 12.66 7.85 4.59
CA ILE A 422 12.93 6.50 4.11
C ILE A 422 13.00 6.51 2.58
N ASN A 423 12.02 7.10 1.90
CA ASN A 423 11.98 7.12 0.44
C ASN A 423 13.20 7.84 -0.14
N GLU A 424 13.58 9.00 0.42
CA GLU A 424 14.78 9.74 0.01
C GLU A 424 16.09 8.96 0.21
N ARG A 425 16.17 8.12 1.25
CA ARG A 425 17.39 7.35 1.58
C ARG A 425 17.49 6.04 0.81
N PHE A 426 16.37 5.33 0.63
CA PHE A 426 16.37 3.94 0.18
C PHE A 426 15.83 3.76 -1.24
N GLU A 427 14.86 4.55 -1.71
CA GLU A 427 14.22 4.34 -3.03
C GLU A 427 14.99 5.02 -4.19
N THR A 428 16.29 5.14 -4.04
CA THR A 428 17.16 5.87 -4.97
C THR A 428 17.38 5.12 -6.28
N ALA A 429 17.28 3.80 -6.30
CA ALA A 429 17.50 2.97 -7.49
C ALA A 429 16.22 2.36 -8.08
N GLY A 430 15.04 2.87 -7.69
CA GLY A 430 13.73 2.37 -8.14
C GLY A 430 13.30 1.06 -7.48
N THR A 431 13.87 0.74 -6.31
CA THR A 431 13.39 -0.34 -5.44
C THR A 431 12.54 0.24 -4.35
N ASP A 432 11.32 -0.24 -4.25
CA ASP A 432 10.32 0.27 -3.30
C ASP A 432 10.50 -0.36 -1.92
N TYR A 433 10.39 0.47 -0.89
CA TYR A 433 10.54 0.09 0.51
C TYR A 433 9.20 0.19 1.22
N TYR A 434 8.57 -0.96 1.49
CA TYR A 434 7.18 -0.96 1.96
C TYR A 434 7.04 -0.65 3.44
N LEU A 435 6.25 0.38 3.74
CA LEU A 435 5.90 0.84 5.07
C LEU A 435 4.44 0.51 5.37
N LYS A 436 4.27 -0.41 6.33
CA LYS A 436 2.96 -0.85 6.82
C LYS A 436 2.63 -0.25 8.17
N GLY A 437 1.46 0.37 8.29
CA GLY A 437 0.96 0.88 9.57
C GLY A 437 0.10 -0.09 10.38
N GLU A 438 0.06 0.14 11.70
CA GLU A 438 -0.97 -0.37 12.60
C GLU A 438 -1.91 0.75 13.06
N THR A 439 -2.98 0.99 12.31
CA THR A 439 -4.11 1.83 12.75
C THR A 439 -5.27 0.93 13.16
N ALA A 440 -5.22 0.42 14.40
CA ALA A 440 -6.25 -0.45 14.95
C ALA A 440 -7.60 0.29 15.10
N MET A 441 -8.48 0.06 14.13
CA MET A 441 -9.84 0.59 14.05
C MET A 441 -10.86 -0.54 14.19
N GLY A 442 -12.05 -0.20 14.68
CA GLY A 442 -13.08 -1.20 14.97
C GLY A 442 -13.98 -1.48 13.77
N TRP A 443 -15.19 -1.92 14.08
CA TRP A 443 -16.25 -2.13 13.09
C TRP A 443 -17.56 -1.54 13.60
N ALA A 444 -18.08 -0.57 12.86
CA ALA A 444 -19.20 0.27 13.25
C ALA A 444 -20.55 -0.19 12.67
N GLY A 445 -20.57 -1.25 11.84
CA GLY A 445 -21.79 -1.91 11.38
C GLY A 445 -21.73 -2.50 9.98
N HIS A 446 -22.87 -2.96 9.47
CA HIS A 446 -22.94 -3.77 8.24
C HIS A 446 -23.00 -2.98 6.91
N SER A 447 -22.53 -1.73 6.88
CA SER A 447 -22.45 -0.92 5.66
C SER A 447 -21.11 -0.19 5.59
N VAL A 448 -20.68 0.13 4.37
CA VAL A 448 -19.47 0.94 4.16
C VAL A 448 -19.63 2.32 4.79
N GLU A 449 -20.81 2.92 4.68
CA GLU A 449 -21.11 4.24 5.24
C GLU A 449 -20.99 4.28 6.77
N ASN A 450 -21.41 3.23 7.47
CA ASN A 450 -21.23 3.15 8.92
C ASN A 450 -19.74 3.12 9.31
N ASN A 451 -18.87 2.59 8.45
CA ASN A 451 -17.44 2.43 8.70
C ASN A 451 -16.60 3.56 8.06
N ALA A 452 -17.23 4.61 7.51
CA ALA A 452 -16.51 5.71 6.85
C ALA A 452 -15.47 6.38 7.77
N ASN A 453 -15.74 6.46 9.08
CA ASN A 453 -14.78 6.97 10.06
C ASN A 453 -13.56 6.05 10.23
N GLU A 454 -13.78 4.74 10.23
CA GLU A 454 -12.71 3.74 10.39
C GLU A 454 -11.77 3.79 9.19
N TYR A 455 -12.33 3.77 7.97
CA TYR A 455 -11.57 3.94 6.74
C TYR A 455 -10.90 5.31 6.67
N GLY A 456 -11.59 6.39 7.03
CA GLY A 456 -11.04 7.75 7.03
C GLY A 456 -9.86 7.92 8.00
N THR A 457 -9.86 7.19 9.12
CA THR A 457 -8.74 7.19 10.07
C THR A 457 -7.55 6.41 9.53
N ILE A 458 -7.77 5.26 8.90
CA ILE A 458 -6.72 4.48 8.24
C ILE A 458 -6.11 5.27 7.06
N ASN A 459 -6.93 5.84 6.19
CA ASN A 459 -6.50 6.61 5.01
C ASN A 459 -5.67 7.85 5.36
N ARG A 460 -5.81 8.39 6.58
CA ARG A 460 -5.07 9.58 7.02
C ARG A 460 -3.55 9.42 6.89
N TYR A 461 -3.06 8.19 7.05
CA TYR A 461 -1.62 7.89 7.06
C TYR A 461 -1.10 7.35 5.73
N ILE A 462 -1.97 7.18 4.72
CA ILE A 462 -1.61 6.55 3.45
C ILE A 462 -1.50 7.63 2.37
N GLY A 463 -0.47 7.55 1.53
CA GLY A 463 -0.32 8.40 0.35
C GLY A 463 1.13 8.56 -0.10
N PRO A 464 1.39 9.42 -1.11
CA PRO A 464 2.72 9.52 -1.74
C PRO A 464 3.88 9.89 -0.81
N ASN A 465 3.58 10.57 0.30
CA ASN A 465 4.55 10.96 1.34
C ASN A 465 4.24 10.27 2.68
N GLY A 466 3.38 9.24 2.68
CA GLY A 466 2.93 8.53 3.86
C GLY A 466 3.26 7.05 3.76
N LEU A 467 2.48 6.23 4.44
CA LEU A 467 2.58 4.78 4.38
C LEU A 467 2.03 4.25 3.06
N ASP A 468 2.58 3.14 2.58
CA ASP A 468 2.12 2.45 1.37
C ASP A 468 0.82 1.69 1.63
N GLY A 469 0.63 1.23 2.87
CA GLY A 469 -0.61 0.59 3.29
C GLY A 469 -0.64 0.27 4.77
N GLN A 470 -1.73 -0.38 5.19
CA GLN A 470 -1.96 -0.70 6.60
C GLN A 470 -2.60 -2.07 6.78
N ALA A 471 -2.63 -2.56 8.01
CA ALA A 471 -3.48 -3.69 8.36
C ALA A 471 -4.97 -3.35 8.15
N ASP A 472 -5.69 -4.17 7.38
CA ASP A 472 -7.11 -3.96 7.09
C ASP A 472 -8.00 -4.50 8.23
N PHE A 473 -8.11 -3.71 9.31
CA PHE A 473 -8.92 -4.06 10.48
C PHE A 473 -10.42 -4.08 10.19
N VAL A 474 -10.91 -3.24 9.26
CA VAL A 474 -12.35 -3.20 8.94
C VAL A 474 -12.75 -4.49 8.23
N LEU A 475 -11.97 -4.94 7.25
CA LEU A 475 -12.19 -6.21 6.58
C LEU A 475 -11.99 -7.40 7.52
N TYR A 476 -10.99 -7.34 8.41
CA TYR A 476 -10.79 -8.35 9.46
C TYR A 476 -12.06 -8.55 10.29
N HIS A 477 -12.63 -7.47 10.85
CA HIS A 477 -13.85 -7.57 11.63
C HIS A 477 -15.07 -7.98 10.78
N ALA A 478 -15.23 -7.40 9.59
CA ALA A 478 -16.36 -7.68 8.73
C ALA A 478 -16.40 -9.14 8.23
N VAL A 479 -15.23 -9.74 7.97
CA VAL A 479 -15.11 -11.07 7.37
C VAL A 479 -14.65 -12.11 8.37
N VAL A 480 -13.47 -11.93 8.98
CA VAL A 480 -12.87 -12.95 9.84
C VAL A 480 -13.70 -13.16 11.10
N ASP A 481 -14.09 -12.08 11.76
CA ASP A 481 -14.89 -12.18 12.99
C ASP A 481 -16.32 -12.63 12.69
N ASN A 482 -16.98 -11.98 11.74
CA ASN A 482 -18.41 -12.15 11.54
C ASN A 482 -18.79 -13.33 10.64
N VAL A 483 -17.93 -13.74 9.70
CA VAL A 483 -18.23 -14.86 8.78
C VAL A 483 -17.53 -16.15 9.22
N PHE A 484 -16.21 -16.10 9.44
CA PHE A 484 -15.41 -17.30 9.58
C PHE A 484 -15.31 -17.84 11.01
N THR A 485 -15.21 -16.97 12.02
CA THR A 485 -15.14 -17.42 13.43
C THR A 485 -16.54 -17.56 14.04
N THR A 486 -17.30 -16.48 14.17
CA THR A 486 -18.61 -16.51 14.87
C THR A 486 -19.74 -17.14 14.05
N GLY A 487 -19.63 -17.12 12.72
CA GLY A 487 -20.72 -17.54 11.82
C GLY A 487 -21.99 -16.69 11.93
N ASN A 488 -21.90 -15.49 12.53
CA ASN A 488 -23.03 -14.56 12.65
C ASN A 488 -23.52 -14.08 11.28
N MET A 489 -22.63 -14.04 10.30
CA MET A 489 -22.87 -13.63 8.92
C MET A 489 -22.54 -14.74 7.93
N ASP A 490 -23.05 -14.59 6.71
CA ASP A 490 -23.01 -15.61 5.68
C ASP A 490 -22.08 -15.27 4.52
N TYR A 491 -21.99 -16.14 3.51
CA TYR A 491 -21.13 -15.89 2.37
C TYR A 491 -21.62 -14.78 1.43
N GLN A 492 -22.86 -14.32 1.55
CA GLN A 492 -23.27 -13.10 0.86
C GLN A 492 -22.67 -11.85 1.54
N HIS A 493 -22.48 -11.91 2.86
CA HIS A 493 -21.73 -10.88 3.58
C HIS A 493 -20.25 -10.87 3.19
N LEU A 494 -19.63 -12.04 3.10
CA LEU A 494 -18.25 -12.20 2.61
C LEU A 494 -18.06 -11.56 1.24
N ASP A 495 -18.93 -11.90 0.29
CA ASP A 495 -18.94 -11.39 -1.08
C ASP A 495 -19.01 -9.85 -1.10
N TYR A 496 -19.95 -9.28 -0.34
CA TYR A 496 -20.14 -7.83 -0.23
C TYR A 496 -18.87 -7.11 0.28
N TRP A 497 -18.28 -7.57 1.39
CA TRP A 497 -17.12 -6.88 1.97
C TRP A 497 -15.84 -7.08 1.18
N THR A 498 -15.64 -8.28 0.63
CA THR A 498 -14.49 -8.54 -0.25
C THR A 498 -14.53 -7.62 -1.47
N ALA A 499 -15.71 -7.39 -2.04
CA ALA A 499 -15.88 -6.54 -3.21
C ALA A 499 -15.85 -5.03 -2.93
N ARG A 500 -15.97 -4.58 -1.67
CA ARG A 500 -16.21 -3.15 -1.34
C ARG A 500 -15.24 -2.53 -0.35
N SER A 501 -14.56 -3.33 0.48
CA SER A 501 -13.64 -2.78 1.48
C SER A 501 -12.47 -2.06 0.81
N GLN A 502 -11.91 -2.68 -0.24
CA GLN A 502 -10.75 -2.12 -0.94
C GLN A 502 -11.06 -0.81 -1.67
N ASP A 503 -12.31 -0.62 -2.14
CA ASP A 503 -12.76 0.62 -2.78
C ASP A 503 -12.70 1.85 -1.86
N GLN A 504 -12.52 1.65 -0.55
CA GLN A 504 -12.52 2.73 0.44
C GLN A 504 -11.13 3.31 0.70
N TYR A 505 -10.06 2.65 0.25
CA TYR A 505 -8.70 3.11 0.48
C TYR A 505 -8.24 4.12 -0.56
N VAL A 506 -7.19 4.87 -0.23
CA VAL A 506 -6.53 5.78 -1.18
C VAL A 506 -6.07 4.99 -2.40
N ALA A 507 -6.13 5.60 -3.59
CA ALA A 507 -5.62 4.97 -4.80
C ALA A 507 -4.16 4.53 -4.60
N ASP A 508 -3.81 3.39 -5.19
CA ASP A 508 -2.48 2.76 -5.12
C ASP A 508 -2.06 2.27 -3.71
N ALA A 509 -2.97 2.29 -2.72
CA ALA A 509 -2.70 1.74 -1.39
C ALA A 509 -2.59 0.20 -1.43
N THR A 510 -1.48 -0.32 -0.91
CA THR A 510 -1.24 -1.77 -0.83
C THR A 510 -1.60 -2.27 0.56
N MET A 511 -2.87 -2.64 0.74
CA MET A 511 -3.39 -3.06 2.04
C MET A 511 -2.95 -4.48 2.44
N VAL A 512 -2.87 -4.71 3.76
CA VAL A 512 -2.53 -6.01 4.34
C VAL A 512 -3.78 -6.66 4.95
N PRO A 513 -4.52 -7.49 4.20
CA PRO A 513 -5.52 -8.36 4.78
C PRO A 513 -4.85 -9.47 5.61
N PHE A 514 -5.50 -9.88 6.70
CA PHE A 514 -4.97 -10.91 7.60
C PHE A 514 -6.12 -11.67 8.28
N VAL A 515 -5.84 -12.89 8.75
CA VAL A 515 -6.79 -13.74 9.50
C VAL A 515 -6.45 -13.80 10.99
N GLY A 516 -5.17 -13.62 11.34
CA GLY A 516 -4.69 -13.64 12.71
C GLY A 516 -3.43 -12.79 12.87
N SER A 517 -3.15 -12.40 14.11
CA SER A 517 -1.92 -11.68 14.50
C SER A 517 -1.56 -12.04 15.94
N HIS A 518 -0.43 -11.52 16.41
CA HIS A 518 -0.02 -11.64 17.81
C HIS A 518 -0.86 -10.86 18.83
N ASP A 519 -1.85 -10.06 18.39
CA ASP A 519 -2.68 -9.20 19.26
C ASP A 519 -4.11 -9.71 19.45
N VAL A 520 -4.46 -10.76 18.72
CA VAL A 520 -5.80 -11.37 18.74
C VAL A 520 -5.70 -12.84 19.11
N PRO A 521 -6.72 -13.44 19.76
CA PRO A 521 -6.71 -14.88 19.99
C PRO A 521 -6.61 -15.67 18.69
N ARG A 522 -6.05 -16.89 18.78
CA ARG A 522 -5.83 -17.72 17.60
C ARG A 522 -7.15 -18.02 16.89
N PHE A 523 -7.11 -17.90 15.56
CA PHE A 523 -8.30 -18.09 14.73
C PHE A 523 -9.00 -19.42 15.02
N THR A 524 -8.27 -20.52 15.15
CA THR A 524 -8.85 -21.85 15.39
C THR A 524 -9.54 -21.97 16.75
N SER A 525 -9.03 -21.32 17.79
CA SER A 525 -9.72 -21.26 19.09
C SER A 525 -11.00 -20.45 18.98
N ARG A 526 -10.98 -19.33 18.26
CA ARG A 526 -12.18 -18.50 18.03
C ARG A 526 -13.23 -19.17 17.16
N ALA A 527 -12.80 -20.06 16.26
CA ALA A 527 -13.68 -20.87 15.42
C ALA A 527 -14.13 -22.18 16.09
N ASP A 528 -13.65 -22.50 17.30
CA ASP A 528 -14.09 -23.71 18.02
C ASP A 528 -15.43 -23.47 18.75
N PRO A 529 -16.53 -24.11 18.30
CA PRO A 529 -17.83 -23.93 18.95
C PRO A 529 -17.93 -24.63 20.32
N GLY A 530 -16.90 -25.38 20.72
CA GLY A 530 -16.97 -26.37 21.78
C GLY A 530 -16.46 -25.93 23.16
N THR A 531 -15.75 -24.81 23.27
CA THR A 531 -14.98 -24.50 24.48
C THR A 531 -15.31 -23.15 25.13
N ALA A 532 -15.65 -22.12 24.34
CA ALA A 532 -15.95 -20.76 24.82
C ALA A 532 -14.85 -20.18 25.73
N ASP A 533 -13.60 -20.57 25.47
CA ASP A 533 -12.39 -20.19 26.20
C ASP A 533 -11.43 -19.35 25.35
N GLU A 534 -11.81 -18.97 24.13
CA GLU A 534 -10.97 -18.27 23.16
C GLU A 534 -10.48 -16.91 23.65
N TRP A 535 -11.13 -16.31 24.64
CA TRP A 535 -10.73 -15.04 25.26
C TRP A 535 -10.00 -15.21 26.59
N ASN A 536 -9.82 -16.44 27.06
CA ASN A 536 -9.12 -16.71 28.31
C ASN A 536 -7.63 -16.38 28.13
N GLN A 537 -7.07 -15.70 29.13
CA GLN A 537 -5.72 -15.17 29.09
C GLN A 537 -4.77 -16.00 29.96
N TRP A 538 -5.27 -16.52 31.08
CA TRP A 538 -4.45 -17.19 32.10
C TRP A 538 -4.87 -18.63 32.34
N VAL A 539 -3.92 -19.42 32.88
CA VAL A 539 -4.11 -20.86 33.14
C VAL A 539 -5.30 -21.14 34.05
N GLU A 540 -5.51 -20.29 35.05
CA GLU A 540 -6.64 -20.36 35.98
C GLU A 540 -8.01 -20.06 35.35
N ASP A 541 -8.04 -19.35 34.22
CA ASP A 541 -9.26 -19.09 33.46
C ASP A 541 -9.69 -20.34 32.67
N GLY A 542 -8.73 -21.22 32.38
CA GLY A 542 -8.90 -22.42 31.56
C GLY A 542 -8.61 -22.10 30.10
N LEU A 543 -7.33 -22.07 29.74
CA LEU A 543 -6.84 -21.73 28.40
C LEU A 543 -7.35 -22.69 27.31
N PRO A 544 -7.53 -22.20 26.06
CA PRO A 544 -7.86 -23.04 24.93
C PRO A 544 -6.92 -24.22 24.78
N GLY A 545 -7.52 -25.39 24.57
CA GLY A 545 -6.82 -26.60 24.18
C GLY A 545 -6.79 -26.78 22.66
N GLN A 546 -6.13 -27.85 22.23
CA GLN A 546 -6.24 -28.31 20.85
C GLN A 546 -7.70 -28.56 20.47
N PRO A 547 -8.16 -28.05 19.30
CA PRO A 547 -9.52 -28.23 18.83
C PRO A 547 -9.99 -29.68 18.88
N GLY A 548 -11.17 -29.90 19.45
CA GLY A 548 -11.72 -31.23 19.66
C GLY A 548 -12.45 -31.82 18.43
N THR A 549 -12.64 -31.01 17.39
CA THR A 549 -13.41 -31.34 16.19
C THR A 549 -12.70 -30.88 14.93
N ASP A 550 -13.18 -31.29 13.75
CA ASP A 550 -12.62 -30.88 12.47
C ASP A 550 -13.08 -29.46 12.07
N ASP A 551 -14.17 -28.95 12.68
CA ASP A 551 -14.84 -27.70 12.28
C ASP A 551 -13.89 -26.48 12.29
N PRO A 552 -13.00 -26.27 13.28
CA PRO A 552 -12.08 -25.13 13.28
C PRO A 552 -11.03 -25.18 12.17
N TYR A 553 -10.56 -26.39 11.82
CA TYR A 553 -9.60 -26.59 10.73
C TYR A 553 -10.27 -26.37 9.36
N ILE A 554 -11.54 -26.75 9.23
CA ILE A 554 -12.37 -26.44 8.05
C ILE A 554 -12.57 -24.92 7.94
N ALA A 555 -12.94 -24.25 9.03
CA ALA A 555 -13.10 -22.80 9.04
C ALA A 555 -11.80 -22.08 8.64
N ALA A 556 -10.66 -22.58 9.13
CA ALA A 556 -9.35 -22.04 8.80
C ALA A 556 -9.01 -22.24 7.32
N LEU A 557 -9.28 -23.42 6.76
CA LEU A 557 -9.08 -23.66 5.32
C LEU A 557 -9.88 -22.68 4.46
N HIS A 558 -11.13 -22.38 4.85
CA HIS A 558 -11.97 -21.43 4.12
C HIS A 558 -11.46 -19.99 4.26
N ALA A 559 -11.07 -19.58 5.47
CA ALA A 559 -10.53 -18.25 5.73
C ALA A 559 -9.22 -18.01 4.96
N TYR A 560 -8.31 -18.99 4.94
CA TYR A 560 -7.05 -18.88 4.21
C TYR A 560 -7.21 -19.06 2.70
N THR A 561 -8.21 -19.82 2.24
CA THR A 561 -8.57 -19.83 0.80
C THR A 561 -9.00 -18.44 0.36
N TRP A 562 -9.86 -17.78 1.13
CA TRP A 562 -10.27 -16.40 0.86
C TRP A 562 -9.06 -15.44 0.89
N LEU A 563 -8.31 -15.40 2.00
CA LEU A 563 -7.18 -14.49 2.18
C LEU A 563 -6.15 -14.59 1.04
N LEU A 564 -5.77 -15.81 0.66
CA LEU A 564 -4.71 -16.04 -0.32
C LEU A 564 -5.17 -15.88 -1.78
N SER A 565 -6.46 -15.65 -2.01
CA SER A 565 -7.02 -15.38 -3.33
C SER A 565 -7.72 -14.02 -3.44
N THR A 566 -7.54 -13.15 -2.44
CA THR A 566 -7.90 -11.73 -2.52
C THR A 566 -6.69 -10.85 -2.84
N PRO A 567 -6.88 -9.67 -3.45
CA PRO A 567 -5.79 -8.72 -3.71
C PRO A 567 -5.16 -8.18 -2.42
N GLY A 568 -3.92 -7.71 -2.54
CA GLY A 568 -3.17 -7.06 -1.46
C GLY A 568 -2.06 -7.95 -0.88
N ALA A 569 -1.23 -7.35 -0.03
CA ALA A 569 -0.10 -8.01 0.62
C ALA A 569 -0.59 -8.87 1.79
N ALA A 570 -1.15 -10.05 1.51
CA ALA A 570 -1.76 -10.91 2.51
C ALA A 570 -0.76 -11.33 3.61
N ALA A 571 -1.21 -11.39 4.87
CA ALA A 571 -0.37 -11.79 6.01
C ALA A 571 -0.84 -13.07 6.72
N ILE A 572 0.10 -13.98 6.97
CA ILE A 572 -0.07 -15.20 7.78
C ILE A 572 0.71 -15.02 9.10
N TYR A 573 0.08 -15.32 10.23
CA TYR A 573 0.76 -15.33 11.53
C TYR A 573 1.31 -16.73 11.85
N GLN A 574 2.56 -16.81 12.33
CA GLN A 574 3.23 -18.07 12.58
C GLN A 574 2.38 -19.11 13.33
N GLY A 575 2.22 -20.28 12.73
CA GLY A 575 1.44 -21.40 13.26
C GLY A 575 -0.02 -21.43 12.81
N ASP A 576 -0.57 -20.35 12.27
CA ASP A 576 -1.94 -20.38 11.74
C ASP A 576 -2.04 -21.26 10.48
N GLU A 577 -0.94 -21.48 9.75
CA GLU A 577 -0.90 -22.36 8.59
C GLU A 577 -1.20 -23.82 8.95
N TYR A 578 -0.92 -24.26 10.18
CA TYR A 578 -1.37 -25.56 10.68
C TYR A 578 -2.54 -25.44 11.67
N GLY A 579 -3.05 -24.24 11.89
CA GLY A 579 -4.17 -23.97 12.79
C GLY A 579 -3.82 -24.04 14.27
N GLU A 580 -2.70 -23.43 14.67
CA GLU A 580 -2.34 -23.27 16.08
C GLU A 580 -3.49 -22.71 16.91
N TYR A 581 -3.67 -23.24 18.12
CA TYR A 581 -4.70 -22.81 19.06
C TYR A 581 -4.10 -21.92 20.15
N GLY A 582 -4.91 -21.10 20.81
CA GLY A 582 -4.48 -20.19 21.87
C GLY A 582 -5.49 -19.07 22.13
N GLY A 583 -5.60 -18.66 23.40
CA GLY A 583 -6.50 -17.61 23.89
C GLY A 583 -5.98 -16.19 23.68
N ALA A 584 -6.37 -15.25 24.53
CA ALA A 584 -5.87 -13.87 24.45
C ALA A 584 -4.38 -13.78 24.80
N ASP A 585 -3.70 -12.69 24.37
CA ASP A 585 -2.30 -12.40 24.75
C ASP A 585 -2.11 -12.56 26.25
N PRO A 586 -1.23 -13.48 26.73
CA PRO A 586 -0.09 -14.05 26.00
C PRO A 586 -0.26 -15.46 25.44
N ASP A 587 -1.42 -16.10 25.59
CA ASP A 587 -1.63 -17.49 25.19
C ASP A 587 -1.64 -17.70 23.67
N ASN A 588 -2.04 -16.70 22.88
CA ASN A 588 -1.94 -16.74 21.40
C ASN A 588 -0.49 -16.82 20.87
N ARG A 589 0.52 -16.66 21.72
CA ARG A 589 1.95 -16.59 21.33
C ARG A 589 2.68 -17.88 21.67
N HIS A 590 2.07 -19.04 21.45
CA HIS A 590 2.72 -20.34 21.63
C HIS A 590 4.02 -20.47 20.83
N MET A 591 4.95 -21.27 21.39
CA MET A 591 6.14 -21.69 20.66
C MET A 591 5.73 -22.49 19.41
N PHE A 592 6.34 -22.18 18.27
CA PHE A 592 6.10 -22.88 17.01
C PHE A 592 6.28 -24.41 17.18
N ARG A 593 5.39 -25.17 16.57
CA ARG A 593 5.39 -26.63 16.65
C ARG A 593 5.94 -27.25 15.36
N ASN A 594 6.88 -28.19 15.50
CA ASN A 594 7.35 -28.97 14.37
C ASN A 594 6.38 -30.11 14.02
N ASP A 595 6.57 -30.71 12.84
CA ASP A 595 5.75 -31.81 12.29
C ASP A 595 5.51 -32.97 13.26
N SER A 596 6.46 -33.27 14.14
CA SER A 596 6.33 -34.38 15.10
C SER A 596 5.32 -34.10 16.23
N GLN A 597 4.94 -32.83 16.40
CA GLN A 597 3.98 -32.34 17.38
C GLN A 597 2.60 -32.06 16.76
N LEU A 598 2.49 -32.11 15.43
CA LEU A 598 1.25 -31.84 14.72
C LEU A 598 0.41 -33.11 14.58
N THR A 599 -0.90 -32.93 14.61
CA THR A 599 -1.91 -33.94 14.31
C THR A 599 -2.17 -34.05 12.81
N ALA A 600 -2.92 -35.07 12.41
CA ALA A 600 -3.26 -35.26 10.99
C ALA A 600 -4.08 -34.10 10.41
N ASN A 601 -4.95 -33.47 11.20
CA ASN A 601 -5.74 -32.31 10.76
C ASN A 601 -4.86 -31.08 10.57
N GLU A 602 -3.94 -30.82 11.50
CA GLU A 602 -2.99 -29.70 11.43
C GLU A 602 -2.04 -29.86 10.23
N ILE A 603 -1.52 -31.07 10.00
CA ILE A 603 -0.71 -31.37 8.81
C ILE A 603 -1.52 -31.16 7.53
N SER A 604 -2.75 -31.67 7.46
CA SER A 604 -3.60 -31.52 6.28
C SER A 604 -3.98 -30.07 6.00
N LEU A 605 -4.22 -29.26 7.04
CA LEU A 605 -4.50 -27.83 6.89
C LEU A 605 -3.28 -27.12 6.30
N ARG A 606 -2.09 -27.38 6.83
CA ARG A 606 -0.83 -26.82 6.33
C ARG A 606 -0.58 -27.19 4.88
N GLU A 607 -0.72 -28.46 4.52
CA GLU A 607 -0.54 -28.91 3.13
C GLU A 607 -1.48 -28.18 2.16
N ASN A 608 -2.74 -27.94 2.56
CA ASN A 608 -3.69 -27.19 1.74
C ASN A 608 -3.32 -25.71 1.65
N ILE A 609 -2.96 -25.06 2.77
CA ILE A 609 -2.57 -23.64 2.78
C ILE A 609 -1.28 -23.43 1.97
N SER A 610 -0.29 -24.32 2.09
CA SER A 610 0.90 -24.35 1.22
C SER A 610 0.54 -24.45 -0.26
N ALA A 611 -0.37 -25.37 -0.63
CA ALA A 611 -0.79 -25.52 -2.01
C ALA A 611 -1.46 -24.24 -2.55
N ILE A 612 -2.31 -23.59 -1.75
CA ILE A 612 -2.98 -22.34 -2.14
C ILE A 612 -1.95 -21.20 -2.26
N GLY A 613 -1.00 -21.08 -1.34
CA GLY A 613 0.05 -20.07 -1.39
C GLY A 613 0.95 -20.22 -2.62
N LEU A 614 1.32 -21.45 -2.99
CA LEU A 614 2.06 -21.74 -4.23
C LEU A 614 1.24 -21.41 -5.49
N LEU A 615 -0.07 -21.69 -5.48
CA LEU A 615 -0.95 -21.29 -6.59
C LEU A 615 -1.02 -19.77 -6.73
N ARG A 616 -1.11 -19.03 -5.62
CA ARG A 616 -1.03 -17.56 -5.62
C ARG A 616 0.28 -17.09 -6.26
N GLN A 617 1.42 -17.65 -5.86
CA GLN A 617 2.73 -17.29 -6.42
C GLN A 617 2.82 -17.58 -7.94
N GLN A 618 2.11 -18.58 -8.45
CA GLN A 618 2.15 -18.96 -9.87
C GLN A 618 1.10 -18.25 -10.74
N SER A 619 0.06 -17.67 -10.14
CA SER A 619 -1.06 -17.06 -10.86
C SER A 619 -1.11 -15.54 -10.66
N GLU A 620 -0.82 -14.79 -11.73
CA GLU A 620 -1.02 -13.33 -11.77
C GLU A 620 -2.45 -12.95 -11.39
N ALA A 621 -3.44 -13.72 -11.84
CA ALA A 621 -4.84 -13.53 -11.50
C ALA A 621 -5.10 -13.60 -9.99
N LEU A 622 -4.49 -14.56 -9.27
CA LEU A 622 -4.68 -14.65 -7.82
C LEU A 622 -3.96 -13.55 -7.02
N ARG A 623 -2.92 -12.92 -7.59
CA ARG A 623 -2.19 -11.83 -6.94
C ARG A 623 -2.80 -10.45 -7.22
N GLN A 624 -3.11 -10.19 -8.49
CA GLN A 624 -3.43 -8.85 -9.00
C GLN A 624 -4.82 -8.76 -9.65
N GLY A 625 -5.56 -9.87 -9.74
CA GLY A 625 -6.84 -9.91 -10.43
C GLY A 625 -7.89 -9.01 -9.79
N THR A 626 -8.76 -8.43 -10.63
CA THR A 626 -9.96 -7.74 -10.14
C THR A 626 -10.99 -8.77 -9.67
N TYR A 627 -11.51 -8.57 -8.47
CA TYR A 627 -12.56 -9.40 -7.89
C TYR A 627 -13.91 -9.22 -8.61
N ALA A 628 -14.56 -10.32 -8.97
CA ALA A 628 -15.95 -10.29 -9.44
C ALA A 628 -16.74 -11.51 -8.94
N SER A 629 -17.89 -11.25 -8.33
CA SER A 629 -18.82 -12.28 -7.86
C SER A 629 -19.41 -13.06 -9.04
N LEU A 630 -19.34 -14.39 -8.98
CA LEU A 630 -19.96 -15.28 -9.98
C LEU A 630 -21.18 -16.01 -9.43
N PHE A 631 -21.13 -16.37 -8.14
CA PHE A 631 -22.19 -17.05 -7.44
C PHE A 631 -22.11 -16.70 -5.95
N ASN A 632 -23.24 -16.37 -5.31
CA ASN A 632 -23.30 -16.27 -3.86
C ASN A 632 -24.62 -16.86 -3.32
N ALA A 633 -24.54 -17.46 -2.15
CA ALA A 633 -25.64 -17.92 -1.33
C ALA A 633 -25.16 -17.94 0.14
N THR A 634 -26.00 -18.37 1.06
CA THR A 634 -25.68 -18.38 2.50
C THR A 634 -24.41 -19.17 2.83
N ASP A 635 -24.24 -20.38 2.28
CA ASP A 635 -23.13 -21.27 2.62
C ASP A 635 -22.22 -21.65 1.44
N THR A 636 -22.49 -21.08 0.27
CA THR A 636 -21.75 -21.35 -0.96
C THR A 636 -21.45 -20.06 -1.71
N ILE A 637 -20.23 -19.95 -2.23
CA ILE A 637 -19.76 -18.77 -2.97
C ILE A 637 -18.79 -19.19 -4.07
N ALA A 638 -18.81 -18.49 -5.19
CA ALA A 638 -17.77 -18.52 -6.19
C ALA A 638 -17.51 -17.11 -6.74
N TRP A 639 -16.25 -16.77 -6.93
CA TRP A 639 -15.81 -15.50 -7.51
C TRP A 639 -14.70 -15.74 -8.52
N SER A 640 -14.49 -14.75 -9.38
CA SER A 640 -13.34 -14.69 -10.26
C SER A 640 -12.37 -13.61 -9.81
N MET A 641 -11.10 -13.88 -10.08
CA MET A 641 -10.01 -12.93 -10.06
C MET A 641 -9.50 -12.82 -11.48
N THR A 642 -9.56 -11.64 -12.10
CA THR A 642 -9.31 -11.48 -13.54
C THR A 642 -8.31 -10.37 -13.82
N THR A 643 -7.28 -10.65 -14.61
CA THR A 643 -6.38 -9.65 -15.23
C THR A 643 -6.66 -9.56 -16.73
N GLU A 644 -5.89 -8.77 -17.47
CA GLU A 644 -6.02 -8.70 -18.94
C GLU A 644 -5.67 -10.02 -19.65
N THR A 645 -4.83 -10.84 -19.02
CA THR A 645 -4.18 -12.02 -19.61
C THR A 645 -4.63 -13.33 -18.97
N ASN A 646 -5.10 -13.30 -17.73
CA ASN A 646 -5.34 -14.50 -16.92
C ASN A 646 -6.63 -14.37 -16.10
N GLN A 647 -7.26 -15.50 -15.79
CA GLN A 647 -8.42 -15.56 -14.91
C GLN A 647 -8.32 -16.77 -13.97
N ALA A 648 -8.65 -16.57 -12.70
CA ALA A 648 -8.85 -17.64 -11.73
C ALA A 648 -10.29 -17.62 -11.21
N VAL A 649 -10.84 -18.78 -10.91
CA VAL A 649 -12.16 -18.94 -10.28
C VAL A 649 -11.99 -19.71 -8.98
N ILE A 650 -12.48 -19.14 -7.90
CA ILE A 650 -12.41 -19.73 -6.56
C ILE A 650 -13.83 -20.04 -6.12
N ALA A 651 -14.04 -21.20 -5.51
CA ALA A 651 -15.34 -21.61 -4.98
C ALA A 651 -15.20 -22.24 -3.59
N MET A 652 -16.16 -21.94 -2.69
CA MET A 652 -16.20 -22.48 -1.34
C MET A 652 -17.61 -22.96 -0.99
N ASN A 653 -17.70 -24.06 -0.23
CA ASN A 653 -18.94 -24.62 0.30
C ASN A 653 -18.75 -24.96 1.79
N ARG A 654 -19.17 -24.06 2.70
CA ARG A 654 -19.13 -24.33 4.15
C ARG A 654 -20.32 -25.16 4.63
N GLY A 655 -21.22 -25.55 3.72
CA GLY A 655 -22.39 -26.34 4.03
C GLY A 655 -22.06 -27.81 4.31
N THR A 656 -22.94 -28.48 5.03
CA THR A 656 -22.81 -29.91 5.41
C THR A 656 -23.18 -30.89 4.29
N THR A 657 -23.57 -30.39 3.12
CA THR A 657 -23.93 -31.21 1.94
C THR A 657 -23.20 -30.71 0.70
N PRO A 658 -22.90 -31.60 -0.27
CA PRO A 658 -22.36 -31.15 -1.56
C PRO A 658 -23.27 -30.14 -2.25
N ALA A 659 -22.66 -29.17 -2.93
CA ALA A 659 -23.35 -28.10 -3.66
C ALA A 659 -22.90 -28.07 -5.12
N THR A 660 -23.85 -27.85 -6.03
CA THR A 660 -23.58 -27.72 -7.47
C THR A 660 -23.53 -26.25 -7.86
N PHE A 661 -22.49 -25.88 -8.59
CA PHE A 661 -22.30 -24.55 -9.17
C PHE A 661 -22.55 -24.63 -10.66
N ASP A 662 -23.15 -23.56 -11.19
CA ASP A 662 -23.47 -23.36 -12.61
C ASP A 662 -23.05 -21.93 -12.94
N LEU A 663 -21.85 -21.78 -13.49
CA LEU A 663 -21.20 -20.48 -13.70
C LEU A 663 -21.33 -20.05 -15.17
N ASP A 664 -21.31 -18.75 -15.45
CA ASP A 664 -21.29 -18.24 -16.83
C ASP A 664 -19.85 -17.88 -17.23
N LEU A 665 -19.12 -18.85 -17.79
CA LEU A 665 -17.69 -18.73 -18.14
C LEU A 665 -17.42 -19.25 -19.55
N GLU A 666 -16.43 -18.68 -20.25
CA GLU A 666 -16.07 -19.14 -21.60
C GLU A 666 -15.06 -20.30 -21.62
N TRP A 667 -14.61 -20.77 -20.46
CA TRP A 667 -13.60 -21.82 -20.31
C TRP A 667 -13.93 -22.76 -19.14
N PHE A 668 -13.30 -23.92 -19.15
CA PHE A 668 -13.45 -24.95 -18.12
C PHE A 668 -12.07 -25.48 -17.72
N ALA A 669 -11.91 -25.91 -16.48
CA ALA A 669 -10.66 -26.45 -15.97
C ALA A 669 -10.89 -27.54 -14.91
N ASN A 670 -9.80 -28.25 -14.59
CA ASN A 670 -9.75 -29.02 -13.35
C ASN A 670 -9.41 -28.06 -12.20
N ASP A 671 -9.89 -28.41 -11.01
CA ASP A 671 -9.43 -27.82 -9.77
C ASP A 671 -7.93 -28.08 -9.60
N SER A 672 -7.22 -27.07 -9.13
CA SER A 672 -5.78 -27.08 -8.91
C SER A 672 -5.41 -27.65 -7.54
N LEU A 673 -6.39 -27.77 -6.64
CA LEU A 673 -6.22 -28.37 -5.31
C LEU A 673 -6.63 -29.84 -5.26
N SER A 674 -7.68 -30.22 -5.99
CA SER A 674 -8.27 -31.56 -5.93
C SER A 674 -8.78 -32.06 -7.29
N GLU A 675 -9.33 -33.28 -7.36
CA GLU A 675 -9.80 -33.90 -8.60
C GLU A 675 -11.21 -33.43 -9.04
N ILE A 676 -11.63 -32.21 -8.69
CA ILE A 676 -12.93 -31.65 -9.11
C ILE A 676 -12.79 -31.11 -10.54
N TYR A 677 -13.70 -31.51 -11.43
CA TYR A 677 -13.72 -31.05 -12.81
C TYR A 677 -14.90 -30.10 -13.05
N MET A 678 -14.61 -28.90 -13.57
CA MET A 678 -15.59 -28.02 -14.18
C MET A 678 -15.85 -28.51 -15.60
N ASP A 679 -17.10 -28.85 -15.90
CA ASP A 679 -17.45 -29.37 -17.23
C ASP A 679 -17.54 -28.26 -18.29
N GLN A 680 -17.80 -28.67 -19.54
CA GLN A 680 -17.92 -27.74 -20.68
C GLN A 680 -19.18 -26.85 -20.63
N GLN A 681 -20.05 -27.05 -19.64
CA GLN A 681 -21.18 -26.20 -19.34
C GLN A 681 -20.88 -25.34 -18.10
N ASN A 682 -19.63 -25.32 -17.64
CA ASN A 682 -19.15 -24.59 -16.47
C ASN A 682 -19.82 -25.04 -15.17
N GLN A 683 -20.24 -26.30 -15.12
CA GLN A 683 -20.86 -26.92 -13.96
C GLN A 683 -19.87 -27.81 -13.21
N PHE A 684 -19.91 -27.74 -11.89
CA PHE A 684 -19.18 -28.65 -11.00
C PHE A 684 -19.92 -28.85 -9.68
N THR A 685 -19.55 -29.88 -8.94
CA THR A 685 -20.09 -30.13 -7.60
C THR A 685 -18.96 -30.13 -6.58
N LEU A 686 -19.03 -29.19 -5.65
CA LEU A 686 -18.11 -29.07 -4.54
C LEU A 686 -18.63 -29.91 -3.37
N PRO A 687 -17.81 -30.79 -2.75
CA PRO A 687 -18.19 -31.50 -1.55
C PRO A 687 -18.58 -30.56 -0.39
N ALA A 688 -19.23 -31.12 0.63
CA ALA A 688 -19.44 -30.41 1.89
C ALA A 688 -18.09 -29.98 2.47
N ASN A 689 -18.02 -28.77 3.04
CA ASN A 689 -16.79 -28.21 3.64
C ASN A 689 -15.61 -28.11 2.67
N GLY A 690 -15.89 -28.02 1.38
CA GLY A 690 -14.89 -28.04 0.31
C GLY A 690 -14.54 -26.65 -0.19
N VAL A 691 -13.33 -26.53 -0.72
CA VAL A 691 -12.83 -25.38 -1.49
C VAL A 691 -12.27 -25.87 -2.83
N ALA A 692 -12.30 -25.04 -3.86
CA ALA A 692 -11.73 -25.34 -5.18
C ALA A 692 -11.16 -24.07 -5.83
N ILE A 693 -10.04 -24.21 -6.55
CA ILE A 693 -9.40 -23.13 -7.31
C ILE A 693 -9.17 -23.61 -8.74
N PHE A 694 -9.84 -22.98 -9.69
CA PHE A 694 -9.68 -23.23 -11.12
C PHE A 694 -8.84 -22.13 -11.73
N LEU A 695 -7.73 -22.48 -12.37
CA LEU A 695 -6.94 -21.55 -13.15
C LEU A 695 -7.35 -21.67 -14.62
N GLN A 696 -7.57 -20.54 -15.29
CA GLN A 696 -7.82 -20.53 -16.71
C GLN A 696 -6.61 -21.19 -17.41
N PRO A 697 -6.83 -22.23 -18.23
CA PRO A 697 -5.75 -22.80 -18.99
C PRO A 697 -5.19 -21.71 -19.89
N GLU A 698 -3.88 -21.45 -19.78
CA GLU A 698 -3.18 -20.58 -20.72
C GLU A 698 -3.59 -20.95 -22.15
N PRO A 699 -3.91 -19.98 -23.02
CA PRO A 699 -4.30 -20.27 -24.39
C PRO A 699 -3.20 -21.10 -25.01
N VAL A 700 -3.49 -22.39 -25.20
CA VAL A 700 -2.56 -23.33 -25.80
C VAL A 700 -2.21 -22.78 -27.18
N ILE A 701 -1.05 -22.15 -27.31
CA ILE A 701 -0.38 -22.07 -28.59
C ILE A 701 -0.21 -23.52 -28.97
N ILE A 702 -1.01 -24.00 -29.92
CA ILE A 702 -0.95 -25.36 -30.42
C ILE A 702 0.40 -25.52 -31.12
N VAL A 703 1.43 -25.80 -30.32
CA VAL A 703 2.55 -26.62 -30.74
C VAL A 703 1.98 -28.05 -30.69
N PRO A 704 1.90 -28.76 -31.82
CA PRO A 704 1.25 -30.08 -31.87
C PRO A 704 1.80 -31.03 -30.81
N ASP A 705 0.91 -31.75 -30.12
CA ASP A 705 1.18 -32.79 -29.11
C ASP A 705 2.48 -33.58 -29.35
N ASN A 706 3.40 -33.52 -28.39
CA ASN A 706 4.47 -34.50 -28.26
C ASN A 706 3.99 -35.67 -27.38
N ASP A 707 3.76 -36.81 -28.02
CA ASP A 707 3.55 -38.14 -27.42
C ASP A 707 4.69 -38.46 -26.41
N PRO A 708 4.42 -38.93 -25.17
CA PRO A 708 5.43 -39.20 -24.14
C PRO A 708 6.47 -40.28 -24.48
N ASP A 709 6.37 -40.94 -25.63
CA ASP A 709 7.37 -41.90 -26.12
C ASP A 709 8.03 -41.45 -27.46
N GLY A 710 7.88 -40.18 -27.88
CA GLY A 710 8.25 -39.74 -29.23
C GLY A 710 9.47 -38.82 -29.40
N HIS A 711 9.83 -37.96 -28.44
CA HIS A 711 10.61 -36.75 -28.80
C HIS A 711 11.80 -36.46 -27.87
N CYS A 712 12.84 -37.29 -27.91
CA CYS A 712 14.04 -37.05 -27.09
C CYS A 712 15.03 -36.02 -27.69
N LEU A 713 15.03 -35.82 -29.00
CA LEU A 713 15.97 -34.95 -29.70
C LEU A 713 15.22 -33.86 -30.46
N ILE A 714 15.36 -32.61 -30.02
CA ILE A 714 14.66 -31.46 -30.59
C ILE A 714 15.65 -30.50 -31.25
N LEU A 715 15.16 -29.75 -32.25
CA LEU A 715 15.89 -28.64 -32.86
C LEU A 715 15.37 -27.34 -32.26
N ASP A 716 16.26 -26.51 -31.73
CA ASP A 716 15.91 -25.28 -31.04
C ASP A 716 16.85 -24.12 -31.46
N ASN A 717 16.57 -22.89 -31.01
CA ASN A 717 17.44 -21.71 -31.18
C ASN A 717 17.95 -21.44 -32.61
N LEU A 718 17.07 -21.58 -33.61
CA LEU A 718 17.43 -21.29 -34.99
C LEU A 718 17.59 -19.78 -35.22
N THR A 719 18.79 -19.37 -35.60
CA THR A 719 19.07 -18.01 -36.07
C THR A 719 19.62 -18.01 -37.49
N VAL A 720 19.24 -16.99 -38.26
CA VAL A 720 19.78 -16.72 -39.61
C VAL A 720 20.24 -15.27 -39.64
N ASN A 721 21.53 -15.05 -39.84
CA ASN A 721 22.08 -13.69 -39.86
C ASN A 721 22.09 -13.09 -41.28
N GLN A 722 22.43 -11.79 -41.36
CA GLN A 722 22.49 -11.05 -42.63
C GLN A 722 23.53 -11.58 -43.63
N THR A 723 24.49 -12.40 -43.18
CA THR A 723 25.48 -13.07 -44.04
C THR A 723 25.07 -14.49 -44.46
N MET A 724 23.81 -14.86 -44.21
CA MET A 724 23.24 -16.19 -44.48
C MET A 724 23.96 -17.33 -43.74
N PHE A 725 24.53 -17.01 -42.58
CA PHE A 725 24.98 -18.03 -41.62
C PHE A 725 23.77 -18.48 -40.82
N VAL A 726 23.52 -19.77 -40.81
CA VAL A 726 22.42 -20.41 -40.10
C VAL A 726 23.00 -21.18 -38.93
N THR A 727 22.52 -20.93 -37.72
CA THR A 727 22.85 -21.72 -36.54
C THR A 727 21.59 -22.26 -35.90
N LEU A 728 21.65 -23.47 -35.37
CA LEU A 728 20.58 -24.05 -34.55
C LEU A 728 21.20 -24.93 -33.47
N ASP A 729 20.39 -25.22 -32.46
CA ASP A 729 20.73 -26.11 -31.37
C ASP A 729 20.06 -27.46 -31.56
N LEU A 730 20.81 -28.51 -31.29
CA LEU A 730 20.33 -29.87 -31.20
C LEU A 730 20.31 -30.26 -29.71
N VAL A 731 19.11 -30.38 -29.14
CA VAL A 731 18.91 -30.54 -27.68
C VAL A 731 18.41 -31.94 -27.39
N ASN A 732 19.06 -32.63 -26.44
CA ASN A 732 18.56 -33.87 -25.86
C ASN A 732 17.77 -33.56 -24.59
N ILE A 733 16.46 -33.78 -24.63
CA ILE A 733 15.53 -33.51 -23.51
C ILE A 733 15.14 -34.78 -22.75
N CYS A 734 15.88 -35.87 -22.95
CA CYS A 734 15.65 -37.13 -22.27
C CYS A 734 16.72 -37.40 -21.20
N GLU A 735 16.33 -38.12 -20.15
CA GLU A 735 17.20 -38.54 -19.03
C GLU A 735 18.37 -39.47 -19.42
N LYS A 736 18.52 -39.81 -20.71
CA LYS A 736 19.56 -40.72 -21.22
C LYS A 736 20.34 -40.13 -22.37
N GLU A 737 21.60 -40.53 -22.47
CA GLU A 737 22.48 -40.15 -23.58
C GLU A 737 22.01 -40.73 -24.92
N ILE A 738 22.10 -39.90 -25.96
CA ILE A 738 21.75 -40.26 -27.35
C ILE A 738 23.02 -40.49 -28.14
N HIS A 739 23.14 -41.64 -28.80
CA HIS A 739 24.29 -41.99 -29.61
C HIS A 739 24.07 -41.70 -31.09
N TYR A 740 25.07 -41.11 -31.74
CA TYR A 740 25.02 -40.76 -33.15
C TYR A 740 23.82 -39.87 -33.58
N PRO A 741 23.53 -38.75 -32.88
CA PRO A 741 22.57 -37.78 -33.36
C PRO A 741 23.20 -36.83 -34.41
N GLY A 742 22.39 -36.34 -35.33
CA GLY A 742 22.80 -35.37 -36.36
C GLY A 742 21.60 -34.70 -37.03
N VAL A 743 21.86 -33.67 -37.84
CA VAL A 743 20.81 -32.88 -38.49
C VAL A 743 20.91 -32.98 -40.01
N ASN A 744 19.81 -33.35 -40.66
CA ASN A 744 19.67 -33.34 -42.10
C ASN A 744 19.03 -32.02 -42.55
N ALA A 745 19.79 -31.19 -43.25
CA ALA A 745 19.35 -29.86 -43.67
C ALA A 745 19.13 -29.79 -45.18
N THR A 746 17.99 -29.25 -45.62
CA THR A 746 17.59 -29.11 -47.02
C THR A 746 16.96 -27.75 -47.28
N ALA A 747 16.91 -27.33 -48.56
CA ALA A 747 16.20 -26.14 -49.00
C ALA A 747 15.26 -26.53 -50.14
N ASP A 748 14.06 -25.95 -50.17
CA ASP A 748 13.03 -26.22 -51.19
C ASP A 748 13.34 -25.60 -52.56
N HIS A 749 14.33 -24.69 -52.61
CA HIS A 749 14.73 -23.99 -53.83
C HIS A 749 16.06 -24.52 -54.39
N PRO A 750 16.10 -25.03 -55.63
CA PRO A 750 17.27 -25.74 -56.20
C PRO A 750 18.50 -24.84 -56.47
N LEU A 751 18.32 -23.52 -56.36
CA LEU A 751 19.39 -22.53 -56.48
C LEU A 751 19.96 -22.07 -55.12
N VAL A 752 19.58 -22.74 -54.02
CA VAL A 752 20.12 -22.53 -52.68
C VAL A 752 20.99 -23.73 -52.33
N SER A 753 22.20 -23.47 -51.85
CA SER A 753 23.21 -24.49 -51.52
C SER A 753 23.98 -24.06 -50.26
N GLY A 754 24.88 -24.88 -49.73
CA GLY A 754 25.69 -24.50 -48.55
C GLY A 754 25.57 -25.44 -47.35
N PHE A 755 24.62 -26.38 -47.38
CA PHE A 755 24.66 -27.54 -46.49
C PHE A 755 25.84 -28.43 -46.89
N SER A 756 26.92 -28.38 -46.12
CA SER A 756 28.08 -29.25 -46.29
C SER A 756 27.60 -30.71 -46.23
N GLY A 757 27.84 -31.47 -47.29
CA GLY A 757 27.27 -32.80 -47.45
C GLY A 757 27.53 -33.72 -46.24
N PHE A 758 26.43 -34.23 -45.67
CA PHE A 758 26.28 -35.38 -44.78
C PHE A 758 27.56 -35.91 -44.13
N ASN A 759 27.93 -35.45 -42.93
CA ASN A 759 28.77 -36.20 -41.97
C ASN A 759 28.98 -35.52 -40.59
N GLU A 760 28.24 -34.48 -40.21
CA GLU A 760 28.30 -33.95 -38.85
C GLU A 760 27.35 -34.74 -37.96
N TRP A 761 27.85 -35.86 -37.44
CA TRP A 761 27.19 -36.67 -36.41
C TRP A 761 27.97 -36.50 -35.11
N TYR A 762 27.27 -36.23 -34.01
CA TYR A 762 27.90 -36.33 -32.70
C TYR A 762 28.10 -37.80 -32.35
N TYR A 763 29.19 -38.14 -31.66
CA TYR A 763 29.34 -39.50 -31.16
C TYR A 763 28.28 -39.81 -30.08
N MET A 764 27.96 -38.80 -29.27
CA MET A 764 27.03 -38.88 -28.15
C MET A 764 26.60 -37.46 -27.71
N ILE A 765 25.35 -37.29 -27.31
CA ILE A 765 24.81 -36.10 -26.63
C ILE A 765 24.27 -36.57 -25.27
N PHE A 766 24.66 -35.91 -24.17
CA PHE A 766 24.24 -36.27 -22.81
C PHE A 766 22.80 -35.80 -22.53
N PRO A 767 22.13 -36.34 -21.48
CA PRO A 767 20.85 -35.80 -21.01
C PRO A 767 20.93 -34.29 -20.76
N ASP A 768 19.85 -33.57 -21.08
CA ASP A 768 19.66 -32.14 -20.79
C ASP A 768 20.81 -31.24 -21.27
N THR A 769 21.38 -31.57 -22.45
CA THR A 769 22.47 -30.78 -23.06
C THR A 769 22.12 -30.35 -24.49
N SER A 770 22.61 -29.16 -24.86
CA SER A 770 22.45 -28.54 -26.18
C SER A 770 23.78 -28.52 -26.94
N TYR A 771 23.72 -28.79 -28.25
CA TYR A 771 24.88 -28.76 -29.14
C TYR A 771 24.57 -27.95 -30.40
N ASN A 772 25.45 -27.01 -30.75
CA ASN A 772 25.24 -26.11 -31.87
C ASN A 772 25.66 -26.72 -33.23
N HIS A 773 24.80 -26.56 -34.24
CA HIS A 773 25.15 -26.75 -35.63
C HIS A 773 25.17 -25.42 -36.37
N SER A 774 26.02 -25.33 -37.40
CA SER A 774 26.16 -24.10 -38.18
C SER A 774 26.47 -24.37 -39.64
N TRP A 775 25.76 -23.71 -40.55
CA TRP A 775 26.01 -23.77 -41.98
C TRP A 775 26.05 -22.37 -42.60
N GLN A 776 26.89 -22.19 -43.63
CA GLN A 776 26.86 -20.99 -44.45
C GLN A 776 26.11 -21.28 -45.76
N LEU A 777 25.00 -20.57 -45.99
CA LEU A 777 24.21 -20.72 -47.20
C LEU A 777 24.69 -19.83 -48.35
N TYR A 778 24.50 -20.33 -49.57
CA TYR A 778 24.81 -19.68 -50.83
C TYR A 778 23.55 -19.65 -51.71
N LEU A 779 23.08 -18.44 -52.01
CA LEU A 779 21.94 -18.20 -52.88
C LEU A 779 22.44 -17.76 -54.25
N ASN A 780 21.84 -18.28 -55.32
CA ASN A 780 22.13 -17.82 -56.66
C ASN A 780 21.37 -16.51 -56.96
N GLU A 781 22.07 -15.48 -57.44
CA GLU A 781 21.50 -14.18 -57.83
C GLU A 781 20.39 -14.25 -58.90
N SER A 782 20.23 -15.40 -59.57
CA SER A 782 19.14 -15.63 -60.54
C SER A 782 17.78 -15.91 -59.88
N ILE A 783 17.72 -16.04 -58.55
CA ILE A 783 16.44 -16.18 -57.83
C ILE A 783 15.69 -14.83 -57.89
N PRO A 784 14.44 -14.75 -58.37
CA PRO A 784 13.72 -13.47 -58.44
C PRO A 784 13.52 -12.81 -57.06
N ASN A 785 13.59 -11.47 -56.98
CA ASN A 785 13.19 -10.72 -55.78
C ASN A 785 11.74 -11.04 -55.39
N GLY A 786 11.51 -11.26 -54.10
CA GLY A 786 10.22 -11.67 -53.56
C GLY A 786 9.98 -13.19 -53.57
N THR A 787 10.96 -14.00 -53.96
CA THR A 787 10.83 -15.47 -53.89
C THR A 787 11.02 -15.95 -52.45
N ASN A 788 10.04 -16.67 -51.92
CA ASN A 788 10.18 -17.37 -50.64
C ASN A 788 11.00 -18.65 -50.81
N VAL A 789 11.97 -18.85 -49.94
CA VAL A 789 12.79 -20.06 -49.83
C VAL A 789 12.57 -20.64 -48.44
N THR A 790 12.22 -21.92 -48.38
CA THR A 790 12.07 -22.67 -47.13
C THR A 790 13.28 -23.57 -46.91
N LEU A 791 13.95 -23.39 -45.78
CA LEU A 791 14.93 -24.31 -45.23
C LEU A 791 14.21 -25.33 -44.35
N THR A 792 14.58 -26.60 -44.41
CA THR A 792 14.06 -27.67 -43.57
C THR A 792 15.22 -28.41 -42.90
N PHE A 793 15.20 -28.49 -41.58
CA PHE A 793 16.17 -29.18 -40.74
C PHE A 793 15.47 -30.35 -40.07
N GLU A 794 15.99 -31.57 -40.22
CA GLU A 794 15.43 -32.78 -39.62
C GLU A 794 16.48 -33.37 -38.67
N ALA A 795 16.19 -33.41 -37.37
CA ALA A 795 16.98 -34.16 -36.41
C ALA A 795 16.87 -35.65 -36.72
N THR A 796 18.00 -36.35 -36.73
CA THR A 796 18.10 -37.76 -37.07
C THR A 796 18.97 -38.49 -36.04
N ILE A 797 18.58 -39.71 -35.68
CA ILE A 797 19.33 -40.54 -34.73
C ILE A 797 19.59 -41.89 -35.37
N LEU A 798 20.82 -42.39 -35.29
CA LEU A 798 21.16 -43.72 -35.83
C LEU A 798 20.98 -44.86 -34.83
N ASN A 799 20.96 -44.60 -33.50
CA ASN A 799 20.73 -45.64 -32.49
C ASN A 799 20.28 -45.09 -31.11
N CYS A 800 19.09 -45.48 -30.64
CA CYS A 800 18.57 -45.13 -29.30
C CYS A 800 18.44 -46.32 -28.33
N GLY A 801 19.11 -47.46 -28.58
CA GLY A 801 18.92 -48.69 -27.79
C GLY A 801 20.22 -49.34 -27.29
N MET A 802 20.08 -50.19 -26.25
CA MET A 802 21.16 -51.10 -25.83
C MET A 802 21.53 -52.08 -26.94
N ASP A 803 22.79 -52.54 -26.93
CA ASP A 803 23.37 -53.51 -27.87
C ASP A 803 22.36 -54.58 -28.36
N GLY A 804 21.84 -54.39 -29.57
CA GLY A 804 21.08 -55.40 -30.31
C GLY A 804 19.57 -55.19 -30.47
N SER A 805 18.97 -54.12 -29.94
CA SER A 805 17.56 -53.76 -30.21
C SER A 805 17.43 -52.43 -30.95
N TRP A 806 17.05 -52.47 -32.22
CA TRP A 806 16.76 -51.27 -33.02
C TRP A 806 15.37 -50.74 -32.67
N HIS A 807 15.29 -49.53 -32.11
CA HIS A 807 14.07 -48.72 -32.02
C HIS A 807 14.21 -47.52 -32.95
N ASP A 808 13.15 -47.22 -33.71
CA ASP A 808 13.04 -46.05 -34.59
C ASP A 808 12.50 -44.89 -33.75
N CYS A 809 13.30 -43.84 -33.54
CA CYS A 809 12.85 -42.60 -32.87
C CYS A 809 12.46 -41.59 -33.97
N PRO A 810 11.26 -41.00 -33.93
CA PRO A 810 10.83 -40.08 -34.97
C PRO A 810 11.66 -38.77 -34.96
N ASN A 811 11.84 -38.19 -36.14
CA ASN A 811 12.65 -36.99 -36.38
C ASN A 811 11.91 -35.72 -35.94
N SER A 812 12.53 -34.84 -35.15
CA SER A 812 12.08 -33.44 -35.01
C SER A 812 12.41 -32.67 -36.29
N THR A 813 11.48 -31.89 -36.81
CA THR A 813 11.67 -31.10 -38.05
C THR A 813 11.41 -29.63 -37.80
N LEU A 814 12.38 -28.79 -38.12
CA LEU A 814 12.27 -27.34 -38.05
C LEU A 814 12.33 -26.73 -39.45
N GLN A 815 11.42 -25.81 -39.76
CA GLN A 815 11.39 -25.10 -41.04
C GLN A 815 11.54 -23.60 -40.85
N HIS A 816 12.29 -22.96 -41.75
CA HIS A 816 12.44 -21.51 -41.76
C HIS A 816 12.32 -20.97 -43.18
N THR A 817 11.36 -20.08 -43.38
CA THR A 817 11.12 -19.45 -44.68
C THR A 817 11.61 -18.02 -44.66
N PHE A 818 12.44 -17.65 -45.63
CA PHE A 818 12.84 -16.26 -45.84
C PHE A 818 12.57 -15.84 -47.29
N THR A 819 12.35 -14.55 -47.51
CA THR A 819 12.14 -13.98 -48.83
C THR A 819 13.45 -13.44 -49.40
N VAL A 820 13.81 -13.88 -50.60
CA VAL A 820 15.00 -13.39 -51.29
C VAL A 820 14.76 -11.97 -51.79
N ILE A 821 15.60 -11.04 -51.35
CA ILE A 821 15.62 -9.66 -51.81
C ILE A 821 17.07 -9.30 -52.15
N TRP A 822 17.37 -9.21 -53.44
CA TRP A 822 18.62 -8.67 -53.97
C TRP A 822 18.56 -7.15 -53.98
N PRO A 823 19.62 -6.47 -53.50
CA PRO A 823 19.74 -5.03 -53.68
C PRO A 823 19.82 -4.70 -55.18
N GLU A 824 18.98 -3.78 -55.65
CA GLU A 824 18.92 -3.41 -57.06
C GLU A 824 20.26 -2.84 -57.53
N ASN A 825 20.91 -3.53 -58.46
CA ASN A 825 22.05 -3.01 -59.21
C ASN A 825 21.54 -1.89 -60.11
N GLY A 826 21.70 -0.64 -59.66
CA GLY A 826 21.32 0.54 -60.43
C GLY A 826 22.09 0.64 -61.75
N THR A 827 21.38 0.93 -62.85
CA THR A 827 21.67 2.04 -63.79
C THR A 827 20.67 2.08 -64.97
N ASN A 828 20.32 3.32 -65.36
CA ASN A 828 19.59 3.82 -66.54
C ASN A 828 18.04 3.74 -66.50
N ASP A 829 17.25 4.79 -66.73
CA ASP A 829 17.52 6.16 -67.22
C ASP A 829 16.31 7.10 -66.95
N THR A 830 16.63 8.32 -66.48
CA THR A 830 16.05 9.65 -66.81
C THR A 830 14.60 10.08 -66.47
N VAL A 831 14.45 10.88 -65.38
CA VAL A 831 13.82 12.24 -65.23
C VAL A 831 12.30 12.41 -65.57
N PRO A 832 11.43 13.04 -64.72
CA PRO A 832 11.60 14.41 -64.22
C PRO A 832 11.36 14.69 -62.72
N GLU A 833 11.98 15.80 -62.26
CA GLU A 833 11.89 16.39 -60.92
C GLU A 833 10.44 16.66 -60.47
N PRO A 834 10.12 16.54 -59.17
CA PRO A 834 8.89 17.10 -58.63
C PRO A 834 9.00 18.62 -58.52
N GLU A 835 7.99 19.33 -59.03
CA GLU A 835 7.85 20.78 -58.90
C GLU A 835 7.75 21.20 -57.41
N PRO A 836 8.25 22.39 -57.04
CA PRO A 836 8.24 22.87 -55.66
C PRO A 836 6.83 23.31 -55.24
N GLU A 837 6.41 22.89 -54.04
CA GLU A 837 5.16 23.38 -53.44
C GLU A 837 5.28 24.86 -53.03
N PRO A 838 4.20 25.65 -53.20
CA PRO A 838 4.23 27.09 -53.04
C PRO A 838 4.10 27.52 -51.57
N GLU A 839 4.88 28.53 -51.19
CA GLU A 839 4.75 29.25 -49.92
C GLU A 839 3.37 29.93 -49.81
N PRO A 840 2.69 29.88 -48.65
CA PRO A 840 1.49 30.67 -48.42
C PRO A 840 1.86 32.11 -48.03
N GLU A 841 1.39 33.07 -48.83
CA GLU A 841 1.38 34.51 -48.54
C GLU A 841 0.30 34.90 -47.51
N PRO A 842 0.45 36.06 -46.84
CA PRO A 842 -0.10 36.33 -45.52
C PRO A 842 -1.53 36.90 -45.56
N GLU A 843 -2.36 36.48 -44.62
CA GLU A 843 -3.71 37.01 -44.43
C GLU A 843 -3.82 38.00 -43.24
N PRO A 844 -4.83 38.89 -43.28
CA PRO A 844 -4.75 40.27 -42.79
C PRO A 844 -5.22 40.48 -41.35
N GLU A 845 -4.72 41.55 -40.72
CA GLU A 845 -5.17 42.05 -39.41
C GLU A 845 -6.64 42.53 -39.42
N PRO A 846 -7.41 42.23 -38.36
CA PRO A 846 -8.56 43.02 -37.96
C PRO A 846 -8.36 43.77 -36.62
N GLU A 847 -8.82 45.02 -36.64
CA GLU A 847 -9.04 45.95 -35.51
C GLU A 847 -10.06 45.43 -34.47
N PRO A 848 -10.14 46.05 -33.26
CA PRO A 848 -10.56 45.37 -32.03
C PRO A 848 -12.08 45.36 -31.84
N GLU A 849 -12.61 44.21 -31.43
CA GLU A 849 -14.01 43.99 -31.09
C GLU A 849 -14.14 43.20 -29.77
N PRO A 850 -15.32 43.31 -29.11
CA PRO A 850 -15.49 43.58 -27.67
C PRO A 850 -15.30 42.35 -26.79
N GLU A 851 -14.96 42.54 -25.51
CA GLU A 851 -15.05 41.47 -24.50
C GLU A 851 -16.45 40.85 -24.50
N PRO A 852 -16.56 39.52 -24.71
CA PRO A 852 -17.70 38.75 -24.29
C PRO A 852 -17.34 37.95 -23.02
N GLU A 853 -18.32 37.86 -22.14
CA GLU A 853 -18.34 37.19 -20.84
C GLU A 853 -17.74 35.78 -20.85
N PRO A 854 -17.21 35.30 -19.69
CA PRO A 854 -16.64 33.96 -19.60
C PRO A 854 -17.63 32.93 -20.13
N GLU A 855 -17.16 32.09 -21.06
CA GLU A 855 -17.88 30.89 -21.47
C GLU A 855 -18.29 30.13 -20.20
N PRO A 856 -19.59 29.86 -20.00
CA PRO A 856 -20.02 29.09 -18.84
C PRO A 856 -19.37 27.73 -18.94
N SER A 857 -18.67 27.31 -17.89
CA SER A 857 -18.34 25.90 -17.69
C SER A 857 -19.59 25.10 -18.04
N THR A 858 -19.46 24.10 -18.89
CA THR A 858 -20.58 23.18 -19.13
C THR A 858 -20.94 22.56 -17.79
N MET A 859 -22.07 22.99 -17.23
CA MET A 859 -22.58 22.59 -15.93
C MET A 859 -23.31 21.25 -16.06
N ASP A 860 -22.80 20.21 -15.41
CA ASP A 860 -23.37 18.87 -15.47
C ASP A 860 -24.30 18.58 -14.28
N TYR A 861 -25.54 18.18 -14.59
CA TYR A 861 -26.57 17.74 -13.63
C TYR A 861 -27.36 16.56 -14.18
N TRP A 862 -27.87 15.69 -13.30
CA TRP A 862 -28.77 14.58 -13.64
C TRP A 862 -30.00 14.54 -12.73
N ALA A 863 -31.01 13.79 -13.18
CA ALA A 863 -32.23 13.56 -12.43
C ALA A 863 -32.56 12.07 -12.41
N HIS A 864 -32.87 11.55 -11.23
CA HIS A 864 -33.33 10.18 -11.04
C HIS A 864 -34.80 10.19 -10.63
N ALA A 865 -35.62 9.36 -11.27
CA ALA A 865 -37.01 9.17 -10.91
C ALA A 865 -37.25 7.72 -10.48
N GLU A 866 -38.02 7.55 -9.42
CA GLU A 866 -38.45 6.24 -8.92
C GLU A 866 -39.95 6.26 -8.57
N LEU A 867 -40.55 5.07 -8.43
CA LEU A 867 -41.96 4.97 -8.06
C LEU A 867 -42.15 5.36 -6.59
N GLY A 868 -42.91 6.43 -6.39
CA GLY A 868 -43.32 6.85 -5.07
C GLY A 868 -44.60 6.12 -4.63
N ARG A 869 -45.33 6.77 -3.73
CA ARG A 869 -46.66 6.30 -3.29
C ARG A 869 -47.67 6.27 -4.46
N PRO A 870 -48.80 5.56 -4.33
CA PRO A 870 -49.81 5.49 -5.38
C PRO A 870 -50.20 6.84 -5.95
N GLY A 871 -49.98 7.01 -7.26
CA GLY A 871 -50.25 8.22 -8.01
C GLY A 871 -49.09 9.22 -8.07
N TYR A 872 -47.89 8.89 -7.61
CA TYR A 872 -46.75 9.81 -7.57
C TYR A 872 -45.41 9.14 -7.95
N LEU A 873 -44.53 9.90 -8.59
CA LEU A 873 -43.11 9.61 -8.79
C LEU A 873 -42.27 10.49 -7.86
N ASN A 874 -41.23 9.91 -7.28
CA ASN A 874 -40.21 10.68 -6.54
C ASN A 874 -39.09 11.02 -7.51
N VAL A 875 -38.70 12.29 -7.59
CA VAL A 875 -37.68 12.77 -8.51
C VAL A 875 -36.59 13.50 -7.73
N THR A 876 -35.36 12.99 -7.79
CA THR A 876 -34.17 13.56 -7.15
C THR A 876 -33.28 14.21 -8.19
N LEU A 877 -32.78 15.41 -7.89
CA LEU A 877 -31.86 16.18 -8.74
C LEU A 877 -30.47 16.20 -8.13
N GLU A 878 -29.43 15.88 -8.89
CA GLU A 878 -28.06 15.86 -8.41
C GLU A 878 -27.14 16.60 -9.40
N ALA A 879 -26.07 17.21 -8.88
CA ALA A 879 -25.07 17.92 -9.67
C ALA A 879 -23.67 17.68 -9.09
N GLN A 880 -22.68 17.52 -9.98
CA GLN A 880 -21.35 17.02 -9.60
C GLN A 880 -20.37 18.13 -9.15
N PHE A 881 -20.63 19.39 -9.51
CA PHE A 881 -19.70 20.51 -9.29
C PHE A 881 -20.40 21.82 -8.87
N MET A 882 -21.51 21.75 -8.13
CA MET A 882 -22.20 22.94 -7.61
C MET A 882 -22.23 22.98 -6.08
N ASP A 883 -22.25 24.20 -5.54
CA ASP A 883 -22.58 24.47 -4.15
C ASP A 883 -24.02 23.97 -3.86
N PRO A 884 -24.19 22.99 -2.95
CA PRO A 884 -25.50 22.38 -2.67
C PRO A 884 -26.54 23.36 -2.12
N ASP A 885 -26.12 24.54 -1.65
CA ASP A 885 -27.02 25.57 -1.10
C ASP A 885 -27.63 26.49 -2.19
N VAL A 886 -27.27 26.33 -3.47
CA VAL A 886 -27.85 27.11 -4.57
C VAL A 886 -29.28 26.64 -4.86
N THR A 887 -30.25 27.53 -4.62
CA THR A 887 -31.66 27.29 -4.98
C THR A 887 -31.91 27.56 -6.46
N VAL A 888 -32.33 26.55 -7.21
CA VAL A 888 -32.69 26.65 -8.63
C VAL A 888 -34.20 26.55 -8.85
N THR A 889 -34.70 27.13 -9.93
CA THR A 889 -36.09 26.93 -10.35
C THR A 889 -36.17 25.72 -11.28
N VAL A 890 -36.99 24.74 -10.92
CA VAL A 890 -37.24 23.51 -11.66
C VAL A 890 -38.52 23.65 -12.47
N GLU A 891 -38.46 23.34 -13.75
CA GLU A 891 -39.64 23.17 -14.59
C GLU A 891 -39.63 21.78 -15.25
N TYR A 892 -40.73 21.02 -15.16
CA TYR A 892 -40.75 19.64 -15.65
C TYR A 892 -42.00 19.28 -16.47
N ARG A 893 -41.90 18.19 -17.26
CA ARG A 893 -42.99 17.57 -18.03
C ARG A 893 -43.00 16.05 -17.85
N VAL A 894 -44.19 15.46 -17.80
CA VAL A 894 -44.37 13.99 -17.65
C VAL A 894 -45.15 13.43 -18.83
N ARG A 895 -44.77 12.24 -19.29
CA ARG A 895 -45.50 11.48 -20.31
C ARG A 895 -45.62 10.00 -19.91
N HIS A 896 -46.80 9.44 -20.14
CA HIS A 896 -47.09 8.00 -19.99
C HIS A 896 -47.08 7.31 -21.36
N ASP A 897 -46.36 6.19 -21.51
CA ASP A 897 -46.33 5.38 -22.73
C ASP A 897 -46.46 3.88 -22.42
N LEU A 898 -47.16 3.12 -23.27
CA LEU A 898 -47.68 1.78 -22.95
C LEU A 898 -46.83 0.60 -23.47
N VAL A 899 -45.72 0.83 -24.16
CA VAL A 899 -44.89 -0.23 -24.79
C VAL A 899 -43.40 0.07 -24.60
N ILE A 900 -42.63 -0.91 -24.13
CA ILE A 900 -41.16 -0.87 -24.06
C ILE A 900 -40.61 -1.72 -25.21
N ASP A 901 -39.96 -1.10 -26.19
CA ASP A 901 -38.93 -1.75 -27.03
C ASP A 901 -37.56 -1.41 -26.39
N ASP A 902 -36.61 -2.35 -26.44
CA ASP A 902 -35.32 -2.37 -25.70
C ASP A 902 -34.32 -1.22 -25.97
N GLU A 903 -34.72 -0.11 -26.61
CA GLU A 903 -33.97 1.16 -26.56
C GLU A 903 -34.92 2.37 -26.67
N PRO A 904 -34.94 3.30 -25.69
CA PRO A 904 -35.71 4.54 -25.85
C PRO A 904 -34.99 5.52 -26.80
N HIS A 905 -35.35 5.51 -28.08
CA HIS A 905 -35.13 6.66 -28.97
C HIS A 905 -35.99 7.84 -28.50
N MET A 906 -35.46 8.74 -27.65
CA MET A 906 -36.21 9.88 -27.13
C MET A 906 -35.49 11.23 -27.30
N THR A 907 -35.53 11.76 -28.52
CA THR A 907 -35.15 13.15 -28.82
C THR A 907 -36.34 14.12 -28.85
N ASP A 908 -37.59 13.68 -28.62
CA ASP A 908 -38.77 14.50 -28.93
C ASP A 908 -39.91 14.46 -27.88
N LEU A 909 -39.64 14.98 -26.67
CA LEU A 909 -40.68 15.47 -25.74
C LEU A 909 -41.09 16.94 -26.04
N GLY A 910 -40.80 17.44 -27.25
CA GLY A 910 -40.96 18.84 -27.67
C GLY A 910 -42.34 19.23 -28.21
N GLY A 911 -43.43 18.65 -27.72
CA GLY A 911 -44.79 19.06 -28.10
C GLY A 911 -45.39 20.07 -27.10
N ASP A 912 -45.84 21.23 -27.57
CA ASP A 912 -46.42 22.34 -26.78
C ASP A 912 -47.76 22.04 -26.05
N ASP A 913 -48.23 20.79 -26.05
CA ASP A 913 -49.54 20.40 -25.49
C ASP A 913 -49.48 19.77 -24.08
N ILE A 914 -48.28 19.65 -23.45
CA ILE A 914 -48.11 19.14 -22.07
C ILE A 914 -47.85 20.33 -21.11
N PRO A 915 -48.65 20.51 -20.03
CA PRO A 915 -48.49 21.63 -19.09
C PRO A 915 -47.13 21.61 -18.39
N MET A 916 -46.46 22.76 -18.33
CA MET A 916 -45.19 22.94 -17.63
C MET A 916 -45.47 23.42 -16.20
N ILE A 917 -44.97 22.70 -15.21
CA ILE A 917 -45.15 23.00 -13.78
C ILE A 917 -43.81 23.47 -13.21
N SER A 918 -43.81 24.56 -12.44
CA SER A 918 -42.59 25.21 -11.93
C SER A 918 -42.54 25.21 -10.40
N GLY A 919 -41.40 24.87 -9.81
CA GLY A 919 -41.10 24.94 -8.36
C GLY A 919 -39.66 25.37 -8.10
N ALA A 920 -39.30 25.66 -6.85
CA ALA A 920 -37.91 25.98 -6.45
C ALA A 920 -37.36 24.84 -5.60
N ILE A 921 -36.12 24.41 -5.85
CA ILE A 921 -35.45 23.34 -5.13
C ILE A 921 -33.94 23.60 -5.07
N THR A 922 -33.25 23.02 -4.09
CA THR A 922 -31.79 22.91 -4.10
C THR A 922 -31.39 21.53 -4.63
N PHE A 923 -30.13 21.38 -5.05
CA PHE A 923 -29.62 20.07 -5.48
C PHE A 923 -29.62 19.07 -4.31
N ASN A 924 -29.70 17.78 -4.64
CA ASN A 924 -29.82 16.61 -3.76
C ASN A 924 -31.11 16.54 -2.93
N GLN A 925 -32.14 17.30 -3.31
CA GLN A 925 -33.50 17.13 -2.76
C GLN A 925 -34.41 16.39 -3.74
N THR A 926 -35.30 15.57 -3.17
CA THR A 926 -36.33 14.82 -3.88
C THR A 926 -37.66 15.56 -3.80
N PHE A 927 -38.38 15.63 -4.92
CA PHE A 927 -39.74 16.15 -4.97
C PHE A 927 -40.71 15.18 -5.64
N GLU A 928 -41.98 15.23 -5.24
CA GLU A 928 -43.02 14.36 -5.79
C GLU A 928 -43.66 14.96 -7.06
N VAL A 929 -43.88 14.11 -8.05
CA VAL A 929 -44.55 14.42 -9.31
C VAL A 929 -45.77 13.52 -9.48
N GLU A 930 -46.95 14.11 -9.60
CA GLU A 930 -48.21 13.37 -9.72
C GLU A 930 -48.32 12.65 -11.09
N ILE A 931 -48.71 11.37 -11.06
CA ILE A 931 -48.95 10.51 -12.22
C ILE A 931 -50.27 9.76 -12.10
N ASP A 932 -50.86 9.36 -13.23
CA ASP A 932 -52.06 8.51 -13.21
C ASP A 932 -51.71 7.06 -12.83
N ASN A 933 -52.63 6.34 -12.17
CA ASN A 933 -52.42 4.95 -11.73
C ASN A 933 -52.63 3.92 -12.86
N GLY A 934 -51.91 4.06 -13.96
CA GLY A 934 -51.93 3.14 -15.11
C GLY A 934 -50.66 2.29 -15.23
N ALA A 935 -50.76 1.09 -15.78
CA ALA A 935 -49.58 0.31 -16.18
C ALA A 935 -48.94 0.90 -17.45
N GLY A 936 -47.62 0.84 -17.55
CA GLY A 936 -46.81 1.43 -18.63
C GLY A 936 -45.59 2.18 -18.08
N SER A 937 -44.80 2.78 -18.94
CA SER A 937 -43.62 3.56 -18.56
C SER A 937 -43.96 5.04 -18.44
N TYR A 938 -43.54 5.65 -17.34
CA TYR A 938 -43.65 7.10 -17.12
C TYR A 938 -42.28 7.72 -17.23
N CYS A 939 -42.15 8.74 -18.09
CA CYS A 939 -40.91 9.48 -18.29
C CYS A 939 -41.08 10.94 -17.90
N VAL A 940 -40.14 11.47 -17.11
CA VAL A 940 -40.12 12.85 -16.63
C VAL A 940 -38.90 13.57 -17.19
N ARG A 941 -39.10 14.73 -17.83
CA ARG A 941 -38.01 15.59 -18.30
C ARG A 941 -37.94 16.89 -17.51
N ILE A 942 -36.74 17.28 -17.09
CA ILE A 942 -36.50 18.42 -16.21
C ILE A 942 -35.64 19.49 -16.87
N TYR A 943 -36.04 20.75 -16.69
CA TYR A 943 -35.33 21.96 -17.09
C TYR A 943 -35.02 22.80 -15.85
N LEU A 944 -33.78 23.29 -15.73
CA LEU A 944 -33.33 24.07 -14.57
C LEU A 944 -32.97 25.51 -14.97
N ARG A 945 -33.36 26.45 -14.12
CA ARG A 945 -33.09 27.88 -14.28
C ARG A 945 -32.43 28.47 -13.04
N LEU A 946 -31.31 29.16 -13.22
CA LEU A 946 -30.52 29.80 -12.17
C LEU A 946 -31.23 31.07 -11.62
N PRO A 947 -30.89 31.54 -10.40
CA PRO A 947 -31.49 32.73 -9.79
C PRO A 947 -31.34 34.04 -10.58
N ASP A 948 -30.28 34.17 -11.36
CA ASP A 948 -30.01 35.29 -12.26
C ASP A 948 -30.88 35.27 -13.54
N GLY A 949 -31.56 34.14 -13.79
CA GLY A 949 -32.53 33.96 -14.86
C GLY A 949 -32.02 33.18 -16.06
N ASP A 950 -30.79 32.65 -16.03
CA ASP A 950 -30.21 31.85 -17.11
C ASP A 950 -30.56 30.36 -17.01
N TRP A 951 -30.58 29.66 -18.15
CA TRP A 951 -30.92 28.24 -18.24
C TRP A 951 -29.68 27.36 -18.20
N ILE A 952 -29.70 26.33 -17.36
CA ILE A 952 -28.66 25.30 -17.35
C ILE A 952 -28.94 24.31 -18.49
N ARG A 953 -27.95 24.07 -19.36
CA ARG A 953 -28.07 23.11 -20.48
C ARG A 953 -27.45 21.77 -20.09
N PRO A 954 -28.12 20.63 -20.29
CA PRO A 954 -27.54 19.33 -19.99
C PRO A 954 -26.44 18.92 -20.99
N SER A 955 -25.47 18.12 -20.52
CA SER A 955 -24.27 17.69 -21.26
C SER A 955 -24.59 16.91 -22.56
N GLN A 956 -23.71 16.99 -23.57
CA GLN A 956 -23.91 16.30 -24.85
C GLN A 956 -23.80 14.76 -24.78
N ASN A 957 -23.25 14.21 -23.69
CA ASN A 957 -23.15 12.76 -23.47
C ASN A 957 -24.35 12.16 -22.72
N TYR A 958 -25.22 13.00 -22.15
CA TYR A 958 -26.49 12.58 -21.55
C TYR A 958 -27.57 13.60 -21.94
N PRO A 959 -28.49 13.29 -22.87
CA PRO A 959 -29.47 14.27 -23.35
C PRO A 959 -30.60 14.58 -22.33
N GLY A 960 -30.21 15.17 -21.19
CA GLY A 960 -31.00 16.02 -20.32
C GLY A 960 -32.01 15.35 -19.42
N ALA A 961 -31.62 15.15 -18.16
CA ALA A 961 -32.47 14.97 -16.98
C ALA A 961 -33.84 14.35 -17.31
N LEU A 962 -33.78 13.21 -17.99
CA LEU A 962 -34.90 12.43 -18.47
C LEU A 962 -34.78 11.09 -17.78
N SER A 963 -35.66 10.84 -16.82
CA SER A 963 -35.71 9.57 -16.11
C SER A 963 -37.05 8.90 -16.36
N CYS A 964 -37.02 7.59 -16.61
CA CYS A 964 -38.19 6.78 -16.95
C CYS A 964 -38.32 5.62 -15.99
N VAL A 965 -39.54 5.38 -15.51
CA VAL A 965 -39.85 4.26 -14.62
C VAL A 965 -40.97 3.43 -15.22
N GLY A 966 -40.74 2.12 -15.33
CA GLY A 966 -41.72 1.15 -15.82
C GLY A 966 -42.64 0.65 -14.70
N VAL A 967 -43.96 0.68 -14.93
CA VAL A 967 -44.98 0.22 -13.98
C VAL A 967 -45.74 -0.97 -14.57
N THR A 968 -45.70 -2.10 -13.88
CA THR A 968 -46.43 -3.32 -14.30
C THR A 968 -47.87 -3.34 -13.77
N GLU A 969 -48.80 -4.02 -14.44
CA GLU A 969 -50.21 -4.12 -13.99
C GLU A 969 -50.33 -4.68 -12.55
N SER A 970 -49.41 -5.54 -12.13
CA SER A 970 -49.38 -6.14 -10.78
C SER A 970 -48.83 -5.22 -9.69
N HIS A 971 -48.31 -4.04 -10.02
CA HIS A 971 -47.64 -3.17 -9.05
C HIS A 971 -48.64 -2.47 -8.11
N TRP A 972 -49.82 -2.10 -8.61
CA TRP A 972 -50.85 -1.39 -7.82
C TRP A 972 -51.88 -2.31 -7.15
N ASP A 973 -51.97 -3.58 -7.56
CA ASP A 973 -52.94 -4.54 -7.03
C ASP A 973 -52.56 -5.10 -5.63
N ASN A 974 -51.39 -4.72 -5.08
CA ASN A 974 -50.89 -5.15 -3.77
C ASN A 974 -50.78 -4.02 -2.73
N VAL A 975 -51.30 -2.83 -3.00
CA VAL A 975 -51.37 -1.77 -1.98
C VAL A 975 -52.68 -1.93 -1.19
N PRO A 976 -52.65 -2.26 0.11
CA PRO A 976 -53.87 -2.36 0.91
C PRO A 976 -54.53 -0.98 1.03
N ASP A 977 -55.85 -0.92 0.84
CA ASP A 977 -56.67 0.19 1.33
C ASP A 977 -56.60 0.21 2.86
N VAL A 978 -55.71 1.02 3.42
CA VAL A 978 -55.63 1.23 4.86
C VAL A 978 -56.47 2.45 5.21
N SER A 979 -57.76 2.20 5.41
CA SER A 979 -58.60 3.07 6.24
C SER A 979 -57.97 3.26 7.61
N GLU A 980 -57.93 4.52 8.08
CA GLU A 980 -57.40 4.99 9.36
C GLU A 980 -57.62 4.04 10.57
N PRO A 981 -56.57 3.71 11.34
CA PRO A 981 -56.71 3.29 12.73
C PRO A 981 -56.60 4.48 13.69
N GLU A 982 -57.49 4.51 14.68
CA GLU A 982 -57.50 5.45 15.81
C GLU A 982 -56.17 5.45 16.59
N PRO A 983 -55.77 6.59 17.22
CA PRO A 983 -54.46 6.73 17.85
C PRO A 983 -54.37 5.91 19.15
N GLU A 984 -53.36 5.04 19.23
CA GLU A 984 -52.86 4.46 20.50
C GLU A 984 -51.74 5.33 21.08
N PRO A 985 -51.56 5.32 22.42
CA PRO A 985 -50.99 6.43 23.17
C PRO A 985 -49.46 6.51 23.05
N GLU A 986 -48.95 7.74 23.06
CA GLU A 986 -47.51 8.05 23.03
C GLU A 986 -46.74 7.33 24.15
N PRO A 987 -45.51 6.83 23.88
CA PRO A 987 -44.63 6.30 24.90
C PRO A 987 -44.17 7.42 25.84
N GLU A 988 -44.18 7.17 27.15
CA GLU A 988 -43.73 8.15 28.14
C GLU A 988 -42.22 8.45 27.95
N PRO A 989 -41.81 9.73 28.03
CA PRO A 989 -40.43 10.13 27.87
C PRO A 989 -39.57 9.57 29.02
N GLU A 990 -38.34 9.15 28.70
CA GLU A 990 -37.39 8.69 29.70
C GLU A 990 -37.05 9.83 30.69
N PRO A 991 -36.93 9.53 32.00
CA PRO A 991 -36.67 10.54 33.02
C PRO A 991 -35.27 11.13 32.86
N GLN A 992 -35.17 12.46 32.83
CA GLN A 992 -33.91 13.20 32.64
C GLN A 992 -33.02 13.23 33.89
N CYS A 993 -33.50 12.72 35.03
CA CYS A 993 -32.78 12.69 36.31
C CYS A 993 -33.33 11.64 37.28
N ILE A 994 -32.57 11.32 38.33
CA ILE A 994 -32.95 10.34 39.35
C ILE A 994 -33.68 11.02 40.52
N GLU A 995 -34.82 10.46 40.94
CA GLU A 995 -35.66 11.00 42.02
C GLU A 995 -34.84 11.32 43.31
N GLY A 996 -34.84 12.59 43.73
CA GLY A 996 -34.14 13.06 44.93
C GLY A 996 -32.70 13.55 44.70
N GLU A 997 -32.18 13.48 43.47
CA GLU A 997 -30.91 14.10 43.08
C GLU A 997 -31.00 15.63 43.14
N THR A 998 -29.89 16.31 43.46
CA THR A 998 -29.84 17.78 43.57
C THR A 998 -28.63 18.36 42.84
N ARG A 999 -28.82 19.44 42.08
CA ARG A 999 -27.75 20.19 41.41
C ARG A 999 -27.98 21.71 41.48
N PRO A 1000 -26.95 22.56 41.42
CA PRO A 1000 -27.13 24.00 41.23
C PRO A 1000 -27.78 24.30 39.87
N ALA A 1001 -28.61 25.34 39.78
CA ALA A 1001 -29.12 25.85 38.51
C ALA A 1001 -28.05 26.70 37.79
N ASP A 1002 -28.10 26.73 36.46
CA ASP A 1002 -27.15 27.48 35.63
C ASP A 1002 -27.25 29.01 35.78
N ASP A 1003 -28.25 29.51 36.51
CA ASP A 1003 -28.45 30.92 36.85
C ASP A 1003 -27.60 31.42 38.04
N GLY A 1004 -26.82 30.52 38.65
CA GLY A 1004 -25.83 30.82 39.69
C GLY A 1004 -26.39 31.22 41.05
N CYS A 1005 -27.72 31.15 41.27
CA CYS A 1005 -28.31 31.50 42.55
C CYS A 1005 -29.46 30.60 43.02
N ASN A 1006 -29.94 29.69 42.17
CA ASN A 1006 -30.98 28.73 42.50
C ASN A 1006 -30.45 27.28 42.59
N ASP A 1007 -31.16 26.43 43.33
CA ASP A 1007 -30.86 25.00 43.48
C ASP A 1007 -32.00 24.16 42.88
N CYS A 1008 -31.64 23.08 42.18
CA CYS A 1008 -32.55 22.14 41.53
C CYS A 1008 -32.61 20.80 42.26
N VAL A 1009 -33.81 20.25 42.38
CA VAL A 1009 -34.07 18.92 42.93
C VAL A 1009 -34.89 18.12 41.93
N CYS A 1010 -34.47 16.91 41.64
CA CYS A 1010 -35.19 16.01 40.74
C CYS A 1010 -36.42 15.42 41.45
N GLY A 1011 -37.59 15.58 40.85
CA GLY A 1011 -38.84 14.98 41.31
C GLY A 1011 -39.69 14.55 40.13
N SER A 1012 -40.15 13.29 40.15
CA SER A 1012 -40.93 12.70 39.05
C SER A 1012 -40.21 12.71 37.70
N GLY A 1013 -38.88 12.53 37.70
CA GLY A 1013 -38.07 12.42 36.48
C GLY A 1013 -37.69 13.74 35.82
N GLU A 1014 -38.09 14.88 36.39
CA GLU A 1014 -37.77 16.22 35.90
C GLU A 1014 -37.09 17.09 36.99
N TRP A 1015 -36.24 18.03 36.55
CA TRP A 1015 -35.59 18.98 37.44
C TRP A 1015 -36.55 20.09 37.87
N ALA A 1016 -36.78 20.24 39.18
CA ALA A 1016 -37.51 21.37 39.74
C ALA A 1016 -36.53 22.29 40.49
N CYS A 1017 -36.30 23.49 39.96
CA CYS A 1017 -35.40 24.47 40.55
C CYS A 1017 -36.16 25.50 41.42
N THR A 1018 -35.51 26.00 42.47
CA THR A 1018 -36.06 27.15 43.21
C THR A 1018 -36.12 28.36 42.29
N GLU A 1019 -37.22 29.11 42.28
CA GLU A 1019 -37.29 30.37 41.53
C GLU A 1019 -37.07 31.55 42.47
N MET A 1020 -35.80 31.85 42.79
CA MET A 1020 -35.43 33.15 43.35
C MET A 1020 -34.99 34.07 42.22
N ALA A 1021 -35.45 35.32 42.25
CA ALA A 1021 -35.02 36.33 41.28
C ALA A 1021 -33.53 36.62 41.47
N CYS A 1022 -32.69 36.02 40.62
CA CYS A 1022 -31.28 36.34 40.54
C CYS A 1022 -31.12 37.76 39.96
N PRO A 1023 -30.40 38.67 40.62
CA PRO A 1023 -30.24 40.03 40.11
C PRO A 1023 -29.49 40.02 38.77
N SER A 1024 -30.10 40.61 37.74
CA SER A 1024 -29.49 40.87 36.44
C SER A 1024 -28.28 41.78 36.60
N ILE A 1025 -27.12 41.37 36.11
CA ILE A 1025 -25.98 42.25 35.90
C ILE A 1025 -25.97 42.56 34.40
N ASP A 1026 -26.54 43.71 34.03
CA ASP A 1026 -26.25 44.38 32.76
C ASP A 1026 -25.28 45.52 33.05
N ASP A 1027 -24.31 45.65 32.14
CA ASP A 1027 -23.13 46.48 32.14
C ASP A 1027 -23.43 47.99 32.18
N ASP A 1028 -22.80 48.70 33.14
CA ASP A 1028 -21.99 49.91 32.87
C ASP A 1028 -21.50 50.54 34.19
N ASP A 1029 -20.23 50.34 34.53
CA ASP A 1029 -19.46 51.42 35.17
C ASP A 1029 -17.98 51.31 34.77
N SER A 1030 -17.58 52.23 33.89
CA SER A 1030 -16.19 52.52 33.61
C SER A 1030 -15.54 53.15 34.84
N SER A 1031 -14.81 52.37 35.64
CA SER A 1031 -13.69 52.92 36.41
C SER A 1031 -12.62 51.87 36.67
N THR A 1032 -11.41 52.26 36.27
CA THR A 1032 -10.15 51.55 36.37
C THR A 1032 -9.79 51.08 37.79
N THR A 1033 -9.27 49.86 37.86
CA THR A 1033 -8.36 49.24 38.87
C THR A 1033 -8.91 48.85 40.25
N SER A 1034 -8.81 47.55 40.62
CA SER A 1034 -7.87 47.07 41.67
C SER A 1034 -7.97 45.57 41.99
N ALA A 1035 -6.91 44.85 41.66
CA ALA A 1035 -6.16 43.98 42.57
C ALA A 1035 -6.60 43.99 44.06
N GLY A 1036 -6.91 42.81 44.61
CA GLY A 1036 -6.61 42.48 46.01
C GLY A 1036 -5.42 41.51 45.99
N GLY A 1037 -4.19 41.89 46.30
CA GLY A 1037 -3.81 42.72 47.42
C GLY A 1037 -3.45 41.83 48.60
N MET A 1038 -2.34 41.09 48.44
CA MET A 1038 -1.58 40.52 49.55
C MET A 1038 -1.43 41.59 50.65
N THR A 1039 -1.91 41.34 51.86
CA THR A 1039 -1.95 42.36 52.93
C THR A 1039 -0.54 42.86 53.26
N THR A 1040 -0.38 44.08 53.80
CA THR A 1040 0.93 44.64 54.19
C THR A 1040 1.67 43.78 55.23
N SER A 1041 0.96 42.90 55.96
CA SER A 1041 1.56 41.89 56.85
C SER A 1041 2.07 40.65 56.08
N GLN A 1042 1.40 40.28 54.98
CA GLN A 1042 1.77 39.17 54.10
C GLN A 1042 2.89 39.55 53.12
N MET A 1043 2.90 40.76 52.56
CA MET A 1043 4.02 41.27 51.75
C MET A 1043 5.31 41.42 52.56
N VAL A 1044 5.25 41.90 53.81
CA VAL A 1044 6.45 41.98 54.66
C VAL A 1044 7.00 40.60 55.01
N ARG A 1045 6.15 39.56 55.14
CA ARG A 1045 6.59 38.18 55.37
C ARG A 1045 7.15 37.50 54.12
N ILE A 1046 6.60 37.79 52.95
CA ILE A 1046 7.06 37.23 51.68
C ILE A 1046 8.34 37.93 51.21
N VAL A 1047 8.45 39.26 51.37
CA VAL A 1047 9.68 40.01 51.07
C VAL A 1047 10.81 39.71 52.07
N LEU A 1048 10.52 39.52 53.38
CA LEU A 1048 11.55 38.99 54.30
C LEU A 1048 11.92 37.54 53.95
N GLY A 1049 10.96 36.68 53.58
CA GLY A 1049 11.23 35.29 53.19
C GLY A 1049 12.13 35.18 51.95
N VAL A 1050 11.83 35.97 50.91
CA VAL A 1050 12.59 36.02 49.66
C VAL A 1050 13.96 36.68 49.85
N LEU A 1051 14.10 37.73 50.68
CA LEU A 1051 15.40 38.30 51.04
C LEU A 1051 16.26 37.36 51.92
N THR A 1052 15.62 36.50 52.72
CA THR A 1052 16.33 35.47 53.50
C THR A 1052 16.77 34.31 52.60
N LEU A 1053 15.96 33.93 51.61
CA LEU A 1053 16.27 32.88 50.64
C LEU A 1053 17.36 33.33 49.65
N ILE A 1054 17.27 34.55 49.11
CA ILE A 1054 18.30 35.16 48.27
C ILE A 1054 19.59 35.39 49.08
N GLY A 1055 19.50 35.80 50.35
CA GLY A 1055 20.65 35.90 51.25
C GLY A 1055 21.31 34.55 51.55
N SER A 1056 20.53 33.48 51.71
CA SER A 1056 21.02 32.11 51.90
C SER A 1056 21.64 31.52 50.64
N ILE A 1057 21.08 31.80 49.47
CA ILE A 1057 21.62 31.39 48.16
C ILE A 1057 22.92 32.15 47.87
N PHE A 1058 22.98 33.47 48.11
CA PHE A 1058 24.21 34.27 47.91
C PHE A 1058 25.33 33.87 48.89
N LEU A 1059 24.99 33.46 50.13
CA LEU A 1059 25.95 32.92 51.09
C LEU A 1059 26.44 31.52 50.70
N LEU A 1060 25.59 30.70 50.07
CA LEU A 1060 25.95 29.38 49.54
C LEU A 1060 26.84 29.50 48.29
N THR A 1061 26.56 30.45 47.39
CA THR A 1061 27.40 30.72 46.20
C THR A 1061 28.77 31.33 46.59
N LEU A 1062 28.84 32.13 47.67
CA LEU A 1062 30.11 32.62 48.25
C LEU A 1062 30.90 31.56 49.00
N LEU A 1063 30.25 30.51 49.52
CA LEU A 1063 30.91 29.36 50.15
C LEU A 1063 31.43 28.33 49.11
N ILE A 1064 30.83 28.26 47.93
CA ILE A 1064 31.21 27.31 46.86
C ILE A 1064 32.33 27.87 45.95
N ARG A 1065 32.51 29.19 45.85
CA ARG A 1065 33.59 29.82 45.04
C ARG A 1065 34.97 29.91 45.72
N GLY A 1066 35.16 29.20 46.83
CA GLY A 1066 36.39 29.27 47.63
C GLY A 1066 36.89 27.92 48.11
N ARG A 1067 37.15 26.96 47.23
CA ARG A 1067 38.02 25.82 47.52
C ARG A 1067 38.58 25.18 46.24
N SER A 1068 39.83 25.52 45.95
CA SER A 1068 40.70 24.76 45.07
C SER A 1068 41.17 23.47 45.76
N GLN A 1069 41.40 22.43 44.94
CA GLN A 1069 42.46 21.41 45.04
C GLN A 1069 42.70 20.75 46.41
N ASP A 1070 42.35 19.46 46.51
CA ASP A 1070 43.27 18.33 46.71
C ASP A 1070 42.56 17.12 47.37
N ASP A 1071 42.97 15.93 46.93
CA ASP A 1071 42.83 14.57 47.52
C ASP A 1071 41.44 13.89 47.50
N GLU A 1072 41.24 12.83 46.71
CA GLU A 1072 41.60 11.41 46.92
C GLU A 1072 40.60 10.62 47.81
N GLU A 1073 40.14 9.49 47.23
CA GLU A 1073 39.80 8.22 47.88
C GLU A 1073 38.50 8.03 48.71
N LYS A 1074 37.75 6.99 48.29
CA LYS A 1074 37.00 5.97 49.07
C LYS A 1074 35.46 6.04 49.12
N PHE A 1075 34.86 4.94 48.61
CA PHE A 1075 33.65 4.20 49.07
C PHE A 1075 32.40 5.05 49.37
N ALA A 1076 31.24 4.82 48.76
CA ALA A 1076 30.49 3.56 48.64
C ALA A 1076 29.31 3.78 47.69
#